data_AF-A0A4R3I8W0-F1
#
_entry.id   AF-A0A4R3I8W0-F1
#
_cell.length_a   1.000
_cell.length_b   1.000
_cell.length_c   1.000
_cell.angle_alpha   90.00
_cell.angle_beta   90.00
_cell.angle_gamma   90.00
#
_symmetry.space_group_name_H-M   'P 1'
#
loop_
_entity.id
_entity.type
_entity.pdbx_description
1 polymer ?
#
loop_
_entity_poly.entity_id
_entity_poly.type
_entity_poly.pdbx_seq_one_letter_code
_entity_poly.pdbx_strand_id
1 'polypeptide(L)'
;MNIKRCLKKGLVVAVGLATSMSALAYNYGEVLQKSIYFYEAQQSGTLPDWNRVEWRGDAATDDGSDNSVDLEGGWFDAGDHVKFGFPMASSATMLAMGVVEYRDAYAGTGQLEHIKNNLKFVADYFVKAHTGTNELYGQVGNGSYDHAWWGSAEVMTMDRPSYKIDASNPGSDLAGETAAALAAISMVFADDDADYAAELLQHAEELYSFAETYLGEYSDSITDASAYYNSWSGYQDELVWGAIWLYRATGDESYLQKAISAYDSLNTEGQTTLKSYTWTHAWDDKGYGSYVLLAKLTSELDGYDSSEYEADAERWLDYWTVGYDGAQVSYTDGGLAYLDTWGAARYAANTSFLALIYSDFLNSKADADSDDLDNAATYYDFAVSQMEYILGDNPMNMSYQIGYGDTYPTSPHHRTAHGSWANSSTNPTDNRHTLVGALVGGPDSSDGFENDRTDYVLNEVATDYNAGFTGAAARLWLDFGGDAISDDEFPAVEERDNELYIEAKVNSSGNRYVEIAAITYNHTAWPSRMTDDLKFRYFVDLTSEFDAGYSLDDITVSAAYSQASSVSDLTLWSDNIYYVEVDFDGVEISPISASDSQKEVQFRMSLPTTSNDAEWDNTDDPSWDSDYSNGYTEATAIALYDGDELVWGEEPDGGCLDTDENCAPSADDVDATTAYGTSVSITLSAEDLDGSIASYAIASEPSDGSVSISGNTAIYTPDDSFYGDDSFTYTATDNEGEVSSPATVSVSVDAPIVPAVSISGLSDYDEVEVSSSVAVSVDVENAEGANVYLDGELVDSLSGDGTAYVTMPDYATTVVITVVATDEYDVEYSAEDSVTLTVVEEVVEPVPSTDDITCEITSVDTWNSGFVLNGITVTNNGSTDIEEWEVSIEFNESVSIVSSWSSDVTVSSDGYSLTASNVSYNGYLSANGGNTSFGMQGSYDGEITTPTCSVE
;
A
#
# COMPACT_ATOMS: atom_id res chain seq x y z
N MET A 1 8.71 -32.14 38.16
CA MET A 1 9.46 -33.38 38.54
C MET A 1 9.08 -34.51 37.59
N ASN A 2 10.09 -35.06 36.87
CA ASN A 2 10.13 -36.21 35.92
C ASN A 2 9.54 -36.03 34.50
N ILE A 3 10.14 -36.47 33.36
CA ILE A 3 11.45 -37.05 32.95
C ILE A 3 11.50 -37.06 31.38
N LYS A 4 12.63 -36.62 30.80
CA LYS A 4 13.39 -37.06 29.58
C LYS A 4 12.73 -37.85 28.41
N ARG A 5 13.10 -37.47 27.17
CA ARG A 5 13.85 -38.22 26.10
C ARG A 5 13.59 -37.55 24.73
N CYS A 6 14.43 -37.53 23.69
CA CYS A 6 15.81 -37.95 23.37
C CYS A 6 16.07 -37.43 21.94
N LEU A 7 17.18 -36.74 21.66
CA LEU A 7 17.74 -36.69 20.30
C LEU A 7 19.27 -36.78 20.33
N LYS A 8 19.77 -37.88 19.75
CA LYS A 8 21.18 -38.11 19.41
C LYS A 8 21.34 -37.77 17.93
N LYS A 9 22.17 -36.78 17.57
CA LYS A 9 22.92 -36.77 16.30
C LYS A 9 24.33 -36.20 16.54
N GLY A 10 25.27 -36.67 15.73
CA GLY A 10 26.70 -36.66 15.98
C GLY A 10 27.38 -35.30 15.81
N LEU A 11 28.45 -35.14 16.57
CA LEU A 11 29.40 -34.03 16.53
C LEU A 11 30.19 -34.07 15.20
N VAL A 12 29.93 -33.11 14.31
CA VAL A 12 30.89 -32.66 13.29
C VAL A 12 31.25 -31.22 13.67
N VAL A 13 32.53 -31.01 14.00
CA VAL A 13 33.09 -29.70 14.31
C VAL A 13 33.26 -28.95 12.99
N ALA A 14 32.38 -27.99 12.72
CA ALA A 14 32.62 -26.92 11.76
C ALA A 14 32.96 -25.65 12.55
N VAL A 15 34.17 -25.14 12.38
CA VAL A 15 34.57 -23.81 12.85
C VAL A 15 33.93 -22.81 11.89
N GLY A 16 32.77 -22.28 12.25
CA GLY A 16 32.12 -21.16 11.57
C GLY A 16 32.43 -19.87 12.33
N LEU A 17 32.88 -18.83 11.63
CA LEU A 17 32.87 -17.48 12.15
C LEU A 17 31.42 -17.13 12.51
N ALA A 18 31.15 -16.81 13.78
CA ALA A 18 29.91 -16.15 14.15
C ALA A 18 30.00 -14.69 13.71
N THR A 19 29.55 -14.40 12.50
CA THR A 19 28.97 -13.09 12.18
C THR A 19 27.66 -13.01 12.95
N SER A 20 27.55 -12.05 13.86
CA SER A 20 26.28 -11.64 14.45
C SER A 20 25.42 -11.05 13.33
N MET A 21 24.59 -11.88 12.69
CA MET A 21 23.41 -11.39 11.99
C MET A 21 22.43 -10.98 13.08
N SER A 22 22.12 -9.68 13.15
CA SER A 22 20.86 -9.25 13.74
C SER A 22 19.75 -9.97 12.98
N ALA A 23 18.84 -10.66 13.68
CA ALA A 23 17.59 -11.09 13.04
C ALA A 23 16.89 -9.82 12.51
N LEU A 24 16.44 -9.87 11.26
CA LEU A 24 15.77 -8.75 10.60
C LEU A 24 14.40 -8.58 11.27
N ALA A 25 14.11 -7.41 11.84
CA ALA A 25 12.74 -7.03 12.11
C ALA A 25 12.06 -6.69 10.78
N TYR A 26 10.87 -7.23 10.52
CA TYR A 26 10.06 -6.86 9.35
C TYR A 26 9.44 -5.48 9.58
N ASN A 27 9.41 -4.64 8.54
CA ASN A 27 8.80 -3.31 8.60
C ASN A 27 7.30 -3.42 8.29
N TYR A 28 6.48 -3.59 9.32
CA TYR A 28 5.03 -3.75 9.12
C TYR A 28 4.32 -2.46 8.66
N GLY A 29 4.92 -1.29 8.87
CA GLY A 29 4.40 -0.02 8.35
C GLY A 29 4.46 0.04 6.83
N GLU A 30 5.59 -0.33 6.24
CA GLU A 30 5.77 -0.46 4.79
C GLU A 30 4.87 -1.57 4.20
N VAL A 31 4.75 -2.71 4.88
CA VAL A 31 3.86 -3.82 4.46
C VAL A 31 2.42 -3.34 4.37
N LEU A 32 1.94 -2.63 5.40
CA LEU A 32 0.59 -2.10 5.48
C LEU A 32 0.33 -1.06 4.37
N GLN A 33 1.24 -0.08 4.22
CA GLN A 33 1.16 0.95 3.18
C GLN A 33 1.03 0.34 1.78
N LYS A 34 1.91 -0.62 1.45
CA LYS A 34 1.88 -1.29 0.15
C LYS A 34 0.60 -2.10 -0.04
N SER A 35 0.15 -2.83 0.97
CA SER A 35 -1.09 -3.61 0.89
C SER A 35 -2.32 -2.75 0.62
N ILE A 36 -2.38 -1.53 1.17
CA ILE A 36 -3.45 -0.56 0.91
C ILE A 36 -3.36 0.00 -0.51
N TYR A 37 -2.15 0.33 -0.98
CA TYR A 37 -1.91 0.80 -2.34
C TYR A 37 -2.35 -0.20 -3.43
N PHE A 38 -2.25 -1.51 -3.16
CA PHE A 38 -2.77 -2.53 -4.07
C PHE A 38 -4.26 -2.35 -4.39
N TYR A 39 -5.10 -1.95 -3.42
CA TYR A 39 -6.53 -1.73 -3.69
C TYR A 39 -6.78 -0.52 -4.60
N GLU A 40 -5.91 0.49 -4.59
CA GLU A 40 -5.96 1.61 -5.55
C GLU A 40 -5.72 1.10 -6.98
N ALA A 41 -4.80 0.14 -7.13
CA ALA A 41 -4.50 -0.48 -8.42
C ALA A 41 -5.60 -1.42 -8.95
N GLN A 42 -6.56 -1.82 -8.09
CA GLN A 42 -7.72 -2.63 -8.47
C GLN A 42 -8.98 -1.79 -8.81
N GLN A 43 -8.96 -0.47 -8.65
CA GLN A 43 -10.16 0.37 -8.85
C GLN A 43 -10.69 0.31 -10.29
N SER A 44 -12.00 0.25 -10.45
CA SER A 44 -12.72 0.30 -11.73
C SER A 44 -13.59 1.56 -11.78
N GLY A 45 -13.95 2.01 -12.98
CA GLY A 45 -14.66 3.26 -13.21
C GLY A 45 -13.71 4.44 -13.41
N THR A 46 -14.25 5.65 -13.29
CA THR A 46 -13.50 6.90 -13.24
C THR A 46 -12.64 6.90 -11.99
N LEU A 47 -11.34 7.10 -12.16
CA LEU A 47 -10.42 7.13 -11.03
C LEU A 47 -10.50 8.49 -10.33
N PRO A 48 -10.50 8.51 -8.99
CA PRO A 48 -10.49 9.75 -8.22
C PRO A 48 -9.09 10.40 -8.23
N ASP A 49 -9.03 11.72 -8.07
CA ASP A 49 -7.76 12.48 -8.08
C ASP A 49 -6.76 12.04 -7.00
N TRP A 50 -7.23 11.40 -5.93
CA TRP A 50 -6.37 10.86 -4.87
C TRP A 50 -5.76 9.48 -5.20
N ASN A 51 -6.18 8.83 -6.29
CA ASN A 51 -5.59 7.56 -6.72
C ASN A 51 -4.13 7.81 -7.12
N ARG A 52 -3.20 7.08 -6.50
CA ARG A 52 -1.76 7.33 -6.67
C ARG A 52 -1.13 6.51 -7.81
N VAL A 53 -1.90 5.66 -8.48
CA VAL A 53 -1.37 4.66 -9.42
C VAL A 53 -1.24 5.27 -10.82
N GLU A 54 -0.05 5.80 -11.15
CA GLU A 54 0.17 6.54 -12.40
C GLU A 54 -0.10 5.76 -13.70
N TRP A 55 -0.07 4.43 -13.66
CA TRP A 55 -0.32 3.56 -14.81
C TRP A 55 -1.77 3.08 -14.93
N ARG A 56 -2.64 3.49 -14.01
CA ARG A 56 -4.08 3.22 -14.08
C ARG A 56 -4.80 4.44 -14.63
N GLY A 57 -5.80 4.18 -15.47
CA GLY A 57 -6.72 5.18 -15.98
C GLY A 57 -8.17 4.76 -15.80
N ASP A 58 -9.07 5.64 -16.24
CA ASP A 58 -10.50 5.36 -16.29
C ASP A 58 -10.78 4.08 -17.09
N ALA A 59 -11.54 3.17 -16.50
CA ALA A 59 -11.87 1.89 -17.12
C ALA A 59 -13.30 1.48 -16.79
N ALA A 60 -13.99 0.81 -17.72
CA ALA A 60 -15.35 0.30 -17.48
C ALA A 60 -16.37 1.36 -17.01
N THR A 61 -16.24 2.60 -17.51
CA THR A 61 -17.09 3.75 -17.14
C THR A 61 -18.55 3.64 -17.56
N ASP A 62 -18.87 2.69 -18.46
CA ASP A 62 -20.23 2.39 -18.93
C ASP A 62 -20.88 1.18 -18.20
N ASP A 63 -20.27 0.66 -17.13
CA ASP A 63 -20.78 -0.46 -16.35
C ASP A 63 -22.21 -0.18 -15.84
N GLY A 64 -23.15 -1.13 -16.07
CA GLY A 64 -24.56 -0.98 -15.71
C GLY A 64 -25.47 -0.41 -16.82
N SER A 65 -24.89 0.14 -17.89
CA SER A 65 -25.66 0.73 -19.00
C SER A 65 -26.60 -0.27 -19.69
N ASP A 66 -26.26 -1.56 -19.70
CA ASP A 66 -27.08 -2.66 -20.22
C ASP A 66 -28.42 -2.82 -19.47
N ASN A 67 -28.48 -2.32 -18.23
CA ASN A 67 -29.67 -2.31 -17.38
C ASN A 67 -30.18 -0.91 -17.03
N SER A 68 -29.60 0.15 -17.61
CA SER A 68 -29.94 1.55 -17.32
C SER A 68 -29.76 1.93 -15.84
N VAL A 69 -28.71 1.40 -15.21
CA VAL A 69 -28.26 1.73 -13.86
C VAL A 69 -26.80 2.18 -13.93
N ASP A 70 -26.36 2.98 -12.98
CA ASP A 70 -24.95 3.31 -12.80
C ASP A 70 -24.33 2.24 -11.91
N LEU A 71 -23.42 1.45 -12.45
CA LEU A 71 -22.62 0.48 -11.70
C LEU A 71 -21.13 0.75 -11.87
N GLU A 72 -20.75 1.98 -12.17
CA GLU A 72 -19.36 2.43 -12.19
C GLU A 72 -18.76 2.42 -10.78
N GLY A 73 -17.47 2.12 -10.66
CA GLY A 73 -16.77 2.01 -9.37
C GLY A 73 -16.45 0.56 -8.98
N GLY A 74 -16.04 0.37 -7.74
CA GLY A 74 -15.71 -0.92 -7.16
C GLY A 74 -14.35 -1.47 -7.65
N TRP A 75 -14.02 -2.68 -7.26
CA TRP A 75 -12.71 -3.27 -7.58
C TRP A 75 -12.82 -4.37 -8.64
N PHE A 76 -11.83 -4.44 -9.52
CA PHE A 76 -11.54 -5.68 -10.22
C PHE A 76 -11.06 -6.74 -9.22
N ASP A 77 -11.52 -7.97 -9.42
CA ASP A 77 -11.37 -9.03 -8.43
C ASP A 77 -9.92 -9.49 -8.24
N ALA A 78 -9.26 -9.85 -9.35
CA ALA A 78 -7.95 -10.49 -9.33
C ALA A 78 -7.03 -9.93 -10.42
N GLY A 79 -6.38 -10.80 -11.19
CA GLY A 79 -5.68 -10.44 -12.42
C GLY A 79 -6.59 -10.12 -13.62
N ASP A 80 -7.90 -10.24 -13.44
CA ASP A 80 -8.96 -10.09 -14.43
C ASP A 80 -9.71 -8.76 -14.28
N HIS A 81 -10.78 -8.56 -15.05
CA HIS A 81 -11.56 -7.31 -14.98
C HIS A 81 -13.04 -7.54 -14.64
N VAL A 82 -13.40 -8.73 -14.15
CA VAL A 82 -14.75 -8.96 -13.63
C VAL A 82 -14.86 -8.35 -12.24
N LYS A 83 -15.98 -7.68 -11.97
CA LYS A 83 -16.34 -7.23 -10.63
C LYS A 83 -17.20 -8.29 -9.98
N PHE A 84 -16.59 -9.24 -9.26
CA PHE A 84 -17.31 -10.25 -8.48
C PHE A 84 -17.69 -9.67 -7.11
N GLY A 85 -18.99 -9.43 -6.89
CA GLY A 85 -19.48 -8.74 -5.70
C GLY A 85 -19.25 -9.52 -4.40
N PHE A 86 -19.27 -10.85 -4.44
CA PHE A 86 -19.13 -11.68 -3.23
C PHE A 86 -17.73 -11.60 -2.60
N PRO A 87 -16.63 -11.91 -3.31
CA PRO A 87 -15.27 -11.70 -2.78
C PRO A 87 -14.92 -10.22 -2.57
N MET A 88 -15.48 -9.30 -3.36
CA MET A 88 -15.29 -7.85 -3.15
C MET A 88 -15.88 -7.41 -1.81
N ALA A 89 -17.12 -7.81 -1.49
CA ALA A 89 -17.76 -7.50 -0.22
C ALA A 89 -17.00 -8.15 0.95
N SER A 90 -16.58 -9.41 0.81
CA SER A 90 -15.78 -10.07 1.85
C SER A 90 -14.45 -9.37 2.11
N SER A 91 -13.77 -8.92 1.05
CA SER A 91 -12.53 -8.14 1.17
C SER A 91 -12.79 -6.83 1.93
N ALA A 92 -13.86 -6.12 1.56
CA ALA A 92 -14.23 -4.86 2.19
C ALA A 92 -14.59 -5.03 3.68
N THR A 93 -15.31 -6.09 4.06
CA THR A 93 -15.60 -6.39 5.47
C THR A 93 -14.33 -6.64 6.27
N MET A 94 -13.39 -7.42 5.74
CA MET A 94 -12.13 -7.75 6.42
C MET A 94 -11.20 -6.54 6.56
N LEU A 95 -11.13 -5.69 5.54
CA LEU A 95 -10.39 -4.41 5.61
C LEU A 95 -11.00 -3.47 6.65
N ALA A 96 -12.32 -3.28 6.63
CA ALA A 96 -13.02 -2.46 7.62
C ALA A 96 -12.85 -3.03 9.04
N MET A 97 -12.89 -4.37 9.19
CA MET A 97 -12.59 -5.04 10.45
C MET A 97 -11.19 -4.70 10.96
N GLY A 98 -10.18 -4.71 10.09
CA GLY A 98 -8.82 -4.30 10.44
C GLY A 98 -8.78 -2.88 11.04
N VAL A 99 -9.47 -1.93 10.42
CA VAL A 99 -9.56 -0.55 10.92
C VAL A 99 -10.36 -0.46 12.22
N VAL A 100 -11.47 -1.20 12.35
CA VAL A 100 -12.30 -1.20 13.56
C VAL A 100 -11.57 -1.79 14.76
N GLU A 101 -10.81 -2.88 14.58
CA GLU A 101 -10.07 -3.50 15.68
C GLU A 101 -8.76 -2.74 16.00
N TYR A 102 -8.08 -2.18 14.99
CA TYR A 102 -6.71 -1.66 15.13
C TYR A 102 -6.50 -0.28 14.51
N ARG A 103 -7.46 0.64 14.69
CA ARG A 103 -7.43 2.00 14.12
C ARG A 103 -6.12 2.73 14.37
N ASP A 104 -5.56 2.59 15.57
CA ASP A 104 -4.31 3.24 15.98
C ASP A 104 -3.12 2.85 15.10
N ALA A 105 -3.09 1.63 14.56
CA ALA A 105 -2.04 1.21 13.64
C ALA A 105 -2.12 1.94 12.30
N TYR A 106 -3.33 2.12 11.77
CA TYR A 106 -3.54 2.87 10.54
C TYR A 106 -3.24 4.36 10.74
N ALA A 107 -3.62 4.93 11.89
CA ALA A 107 -3.31 6.31 12.22
C ALA A 107 -1.80 6.53 12.41
N GLY A 108 -1.15 5.65 13.19
CA GLY A 108 0.27 5.75 13.52
C GLY A 108 1.22 5.51 12.33
N THR A 109 0.75 4.80 11.30
CA THR A 109 1.48 4.62 10.03
C THR A 109 1.16 5.68 8.97
N GLY A 110 0.25 6.62 9.25
CA GLY A 110 -0.25 7.59 8.27
C GLY A 110 -1.16 6.98 7.20
N GLN A 111 -1.56 5.71 7.32
CA GLN A 111 -2.32 4.99 6.30
C GLN A 111 -3.85 5.07 6.45
N LEU A 112 -4.34 5.72 7.52
CA LEU A 112 -5.76 5.78 7.84
C LEU A 112 -6.60 6.43 6.72
N GLU A 113 -6.11 7.52 6.13
CA GLU A 113 -6.86 8.19 5.06
C GLU A 113 -6.88 7.35 3.77
N HIS A 114 -5.76 6.70 3.43
CA HIS A 114 -5.69 5.82 2.25
C HIS A 114 -6.63 4.61 2.36
N ILE A 115 -6.71 3.97 3.54
CA ILE A 115 -7.66 2.87 3.72
C ILE A 115 -9.11 3.36 3.71
N LYS A 116 -9.39 4.53 4.30
CA LYS A 116 -10.74 5.13 4.23
C LYS A 116 -11.13 5.44 2.79
N ASN A 117 -10.24 6.01 1.99
CA ASN A 117 -10.49 6.26 0.56
C ASN A 117 -10.87 4.99 -0.19
N ASN A 118 -10.11 3.91 0.01
CA ASN A 118 -10.44 2.60 -0.59
C ASN A 118 -11.78 2.04 -0.09
N LEU A 119 -12.05 2.07 1.22
CA LEU A 119 -13.32 1.60 1.79
C LEU A 119 -14.52 2.44 1.31
N LYS A 120 -14.35 3.75 1.16
CA LYS A 120 -15.37 4.62 0.60
C LYS A 120 -15.65 4.27 -0.86
N PHE A 121 -14.60 4.11 -1.67
CA PHE A 121 -14.71 3.81 -3.09
C PHE A 121 -15.53 2.54 -3.36
N VAL A 122 -15.29 1.48 -2.58
CA VAL A 122 -16.05 0.22 -2.71
C VAL A 122 -17.45 0.31 -2.11
N ALA A 123 -17.65 1.04 -1.00
CA ALA A 123 -18.96 1.24 -0.40
C ALA A 123 -19.89 2.05 -1.31
N ASP A 124 -19.38 3.09 -1.98
CA ASP A 124 -20.12 3.86 -2.97
C ASP A 124 -20.62 2.95 -4.12
N TYR A 125 -19.80 2.00 -4.57
CA TYR A 125 -20.21 0.99 -5.54
C TYR A 125 -21.31 0.06 -5.00
N PHE A 126 -21.23 -0.42 -3.76
CA PHE A 126 -22.29 -1.25 -3.18
C PHE A 126 -23.61 -0.48 -3.02
N VAL A 127 -23.56 0.80 -2.67
CA VAL A 127 -24.74 1.68 -2.62
C VAL A 127 -25.37 1.82 -4.00
N LYS A 128 -24.56 2.07 -5.04
CA LYS A 128 -25.02 2.08 -6.44
C LYS A 128 -25.63 0.75 -6.87
N ALA A 129 -25.02 -0.37 -6.47
CA ALA A 129 -25.46 -1.72 -6.81
C ALA A 129 -26.75 -2.16 -6.09
N HIS A 130 -27.07 -1.58 -4.93
CA HIS A 130 -28.32 -1.80 -4.20
C HIS A 130 -29.43 -0.88 -4.74
N THR A 131 -29.94 -1.22 -5.92
CA THR A 131 -30.89 -0.39 -6.70
C THR A 131 -32.32 -0.41 -6.17
N GLY A 132 -32.61 -1.25 -5.18
CA GLY A 132 -33.85 -1.22 -4.40
C GLY A 132 -33.83 -2.27 -3.28
N THR A 133 -34.76 -2.16 -2.32
CA THR A 133 -34.76 -2.90 -1.05
C THR A 133 -34.58 -4.43 -1.12
N ASN A 134 -34.85 -5.08 -2.26
CA ASN A 134 -34.61 -6.52 -2.45
C ASN A 134 -33.98 -6.79 -3.83
N GLU A 135 -33.07 -5.92 -4.26
CA GLU A 135 -32.40 -5.96 -5.55
C GLU A 135 -30.95 -5.50 -5.37
N LEU A 136 -29.99 -6.39 -5.65
CA LEU A 136 -28.57 -6.12 -5.54
C LEU A 136 -27.84 -6.64 -6.78
N TYR A 137 -27.11 -5.77 -7.47
CA TYR A 137 -26.20 -6.16 -8.55
C TYR A 137 -24.94 -6.77 -7.95
N GLY A 138 -24.71 -8.05 -8.26
CA GLY A 138 -23.66 -8.87 -7.66
C GLY A 138 -22.48 -9.13 -8.58
N GLN A 139 -22.60 -8.82 -9.86
CA GLN A 139 -21.52 -9.04 -10.82
C GLN A 139 -21.65 -8.08 -12.01
N VAL A 140 -20.51 -7.51 -12.45
CA VAL A 140 -20.40 -6.81 -13.74
C VAL A 140 -19.24 -7.38 -14.53
N GLY A 141 -19.50 -7.73 -15.79
CA GLY A 141 -18.57 -8.51 -16.62
C GLY A 141 -18.94 -9.99 -16.63
N ASN A 142 -18.67 -10.67 -17.75
CA ASN A 142 -18.84 -12.12 -17.88
C ASN A 142 -17.46 -12.78 -17.83
N GLY A 143 -17.25 -13.74 -16.93
CA GLY A 143 -15.93 -14.33 -16.73
C GLY A 143 -15.36 -14.99 -17.98
N SER A 144 -16.18 -15.61 -18.83
CA SER A 144 -15.67 -16.21 -20.07
C SER A 144 -15.29 -15.20 -21.15
N TYR A 145 -15.98 -14.05 -21.21
CA TYR A 145 -15.65 -13.00 -22.18
C TYR A 145 -14.41 -12.25 -21.76
N ASP A 146 -14.34 -11.92 -20.47
CA ASP A 146 -13.21 -11.25 -19.84
C ASP A 146 -11.94 -12.11 -19.93
N HIS A 147 -12.03 -13.38 -19.53
CA HIS A 147 -10.87 -14.27 -19.48
C HIS A 147 -10.38 -14.72 -20.86
N ALA A 148 -11.14 -14.48 -21.92
CA ALA A 148 -10.73 -14.75 -23.29
C ALA A 148 -9.79 -13.67 -23.88
N TRP A 149 -9.55 -12.58 -23.14
CA TRP A 149 -8.71 -11.47 -23.56
C TRP A 149 -7.66 -11.11 -22.49
N TRP A 150 -6.50 -10.62 -22.94
CA TRP A 150 -5.36 -10.27 -22.10
C TRP A 150 -4.76 -8.91 -22.50
N GLY A 151 -5.19 -7.83 -21.87
CA GLY A 151 -4.67 -6.47 -22.02
C GLY A 151 -5.14 -5.59 -20.87
N SER A 152 -4.85 -4.29 -20.88
CA SER A 152 -5.18 -3.39 -19.76
C SER A 152 -6.66 -3.01 -19.67
N ALA A 153 -7.16 -2.73 -18.46
CA ALA A 153 -8.58 -2.48 -18.20
C ALA A 153 -9.16 -1.31 -19.00
N GLU A 154 -8.35 -0.28 -19.25
CA GLU A 154 -8.71 0.99 -19.88
C GLU A 154 -9.17 0.83 -21.34
N VAL A 155 -8.79 -0.26 -21.99
CA VAL A 155 -9.04 -0.51 -23.42
C VAL A 155 -9.86 -1.79 -23.67
N MET A 156 -10.62 -2.24 -22.67
CA MET A 156 -11.54 -3.37 -22.81
C MET A 156 -12.55 -3.14 -23.95
N THR A 157 -12.75 -4.17 -24.79
CA THR A 157 -13.67 -4.09 -25.93
C THR A 157 -14.84 -5.09 -25.87
N MET A 158 -14.84 -6.00 -24.90
CA MET A 158 -15.88 -7.02 -24.76
C MET A 158 -17.12 -6.46 -24.07
N ASP A 159 -18.28 -7.10 -24.31
CA ASP A 159 -19.49 -6.78 -23.55
C ASP A 159 -19.29 -7.11 -22.06
N ARG A 160 -19.68 -6.18 -21.18
CA ARG A 160 -19.62 -6.32 -19.73
C ARG A 160 -21.04 -6.37 -19.12
N PRO A 161 -21.76 -7.50 -19.20
CA PRO A 161 -23.13 -7.60 -18.72
C PRO A 161 -23.22 -7.47 -17.20
N SER A 162 -24.31 -6.88 -16.72
CA SER A 162 -24.57 -6.72 -15.28
C SER A 162 -25.59 -7.75 -14.79
N TYR A 163 -25.24 -8.46 -13.71
CA TYR A 163 -26.06 -9.51 -13.10
C TYR A 163 -26.46 -9.13 -11.68
N LYS A 164 -27.66 -9.55 -11.28
CA LYS A 164 -28.23 -9.22 -9.98
C LYS A 164 -28.93 -10.41 -9.34
N ILE A 165 -29.10 -10.28 -8.04
CA ILE A 165 -30.03 -11.07 -7.24
C ILE A 165 -31.26 -10.23 -6.89
N ASP A 166 -32.40 -10.90 -6.76
CA ASP A 166 -33.66 -10.28 -6.37
C ASP A 166 -34.56 -11.27 -5.62
N ALA A 167 -35.75 -10.84 -5.21
CA ALA A 167 -36.72 -11.70 -4.51
C ALA A 167 -37.14 -12.97 -5.29
N SER A 168 -36.95 -13.03 -6.62
CA SER A 168 -37.26 -14.20 -7.45
C SER A 168 -36.03 -15.09 -7.71
N ASN A 169 -34.84 -14.50 -7.68
CA ASN A 169 -33.54 -15.15 -7.84
C ASN A 169 -32.63 -14.67 -6.68
N PRO A 170 -32.81 -15.24 -5.47
CA PRO A 170 -32.14 -14.75 -4.27
C PRO A 170 -30.65 -15.08 -4.22
N GLY A 171 -29.94 -14.42 -3.31
CA GLY A 171 -28.55 -14.69 -2.94
C GLY A 171 -28.26 -14.16 -1.55
N SER A 172 -28.61 -14.95 -0.53
CA SER A 172 -28.50 -14.59 0.88
C SER A 172 -27.06 -14.44 1.34
N ASP A 173 -26.16 -15.22 0.78
CA ASP A 173 -24.71 -15.12 0.92
C ASP A 173 -24.22 -13.74 0.45
N LEU A 174 -24.37 -13.41 -0.82
CA LEU A 174 -23.95 -12.13 -1.39
C LEU A 174 -24.60 -10.93 -0.69
N ALA A 175 -25.92 -10.97 -0.46
CA ALA A 175 -26.61 -9.87 0.22
C ALA A 175 -26.20 -9.75 1.69
N GLY A 176 -26.01 -10.87 2.39
CA GLY A 176 -25.55 -10.91 3.78
C GLY A 176 -24.12 -10.39 3.94
N GLU A 177 -23.21 -10.75 3.03
CA GLU A 177 -21.84 -10.25 3.02
C GLU A 177 -21.77 -8.77 2.67
N THR A 178 -22.54 -8.31 1.68
CA THR A 178 -22.60 -6.88 1.34
C THR A 178 -23.18 -6.06 2.50
N ALA A 179 -24.15 -6.61 3.23
CA ALA A 179 -24.65 -6.00 4.46
C ALA A 179 -23.57 -5.94 5.55
N ALA A 180 -22.78 -7.00 5.73
CA ALA A 180 -21.66 -7.03 6.66
C ALA A 180 -20.61 -5.96 6.31
N ALA A 181 -20.24 -5.84 5.04
CA ALA A 181 -19.29 -4.85 4.55
C ALA A 181 -19.77 -3.42 4.83
N LEU A 182 -21.01 -3.09 4.45
CA LEU A 182 -21.57 -1.75 4.66
C LEU A 182 -21.72 -1.41 6.15
N ALA A 183 -22.13 -2.38 6.98
CA ALA A 183 -22.19 -2.20 8.43
C ALA A 183 -20.81 -1.96 9.03
N ALA A 184 -19.79 -2.76 8.67
CA ALA A 184 -18.42 -2.59 9.15
C ALA A 184 -17.83 -1.24 8.71
N ILE A 185 -18.01 -0.85 7.44
CA ILE A 185 -17.54 0.44 6.91
C ILE A 185 -18.25 1.60 7.59
N SER A 186 -19.55 1.50 7.90
CA SER A 186 -20.26 2.55 8.65
C SER A 186 -19.59 2.86 10.00
N MET A 187 -19.03 1.85 10.67
CA MET A 187 -18.30 2.04 11.93
C MET A 187 -16.99 2.81 11.72
N VAL A 188 -16.30 2.59 10.60
CA VAL A 188 -15.05 3.31 10.26
C VAL A 188 -15.30 4.81 10.05
N PHE A 189 -16.45 5.17 9.50
CA PHE A 189 -16.82 6.55 9.18
C PHE A 189 -17.70 7.23 10.24
N ALA A 190 -18.12 6.53 11.28
CA ALA A 190 -19.12 7.04 12.23
C ALA A 190 -18.74 8.39 12.88
N ASP A 191 -17.45 8.58 13.19
CA ASP A 191 -16.93 9.80 13.80
C ASP A 191 -16.54 10.88 12.76
N ASP A 192 -16.21 10.47 11.54
CA ASP A 192 -15.71 11.34 10.47
C ASP A 192 -16.84 11.91 9.59
N ASP A 193 -17.83 11.06 9.25
CA ASP A 193 -19.01 11.39 8.44
C ASP A 193 -20.22 10.55 8.89
N ALA A 194 -20.89 11.03 9.94
CA ALA A 194 -22.03 10.35 10.54
C ALA A 194 -23.25 10.22 9.60
N ASP A 195 -23.43 11.14 8.65
CA ASP A 195 -24.53 11.09 7.69
C ASP A 195 -24.27 9.98 6.65
N TYR A 196 -23.04 9.89 6.14
CA TYR A 196 -22.65 8.79 5.26
C TYR A 196 -22.69 7.44 5.98
N ALA A 197 -22.19 7.34 7.21
CA ALA A 197 -22.29 6.13 8.02
C ALA A 197 -23.74 5.67 8.19
N ALA A 198 -24.67 6.61 8.43
CA ALA A 198 -26.10 6.30 8.54
C ALA A 198 -26.72 5.82 7.21
N GLU A 199 -26.28 6.36 6.07
CA GLU A 199 -26.68 5.89 4.74
C GLU A 199 -26.21 4.45 4.49
N LEU A 200 -24.94 4.16 4.76
CA LEU A 200 -24.39 2.81 4.61
C LEU A 200 -25.13 1.81 5.50
N LEU A 201 -25.41 2.20 6.75
CA LEU A 201 -26.13 1.36 7.69
C LEU A 201 -27.57 1.09 7.22
N GLN A 202 -28.26 2.08 6.65
CA GLN A 202 -29.58 1.87 6.07
C GLN A 202 -29.53 0.80 4.96
N HIS A 203 -28.56 0.89 4.04
CA HIS A 203 -28.38 -0.10 2.99
C HIS A 203 -28.06 -1.49 3.57
N ALA A 204 -27.21 -1.56 4.60
CA ALA A 204 -26.87 -2.81 5.28
C ALA A 204 -28.10 -3.49 5.92
N GLU A 205 -28.95 -2.72 6.62
CA GLU A 205 -30.17 -3.24 7.24
C GLU A 205 -31.17 -3.78 6.20
N GLU A 206 -31.34 -3.06 5.08
CA GLU A 206 -32.20 -3.48 3.97
C GLU A 206 -31.68 -4.75 3.29
N LEU A 207 -30.38 -4.82 2.97
CA LEU A 207 -29.75 -5.98 2.35
C LEU A 207 -29.76 -7.21 3.25
N TYR A 208 -29.52 -7.06 4.55
CA TYR A 208 -29.63 -8.17 5.49
C TYR A 208 -31.08 -8.66 5.61
N SER A 209 -32.05 -7.73 5.62
CA SER A 209 -33.47 -8.11 5.61
C SER A 209 -33.87 -8.86 4.33
N PHE A 210 -33.32 -8.45 3.19
CA PHE A 210 -33.46 -9.17 1.92
C PHE A 210 -32.86 -10.58 2.02
N ALA A 211 -31.62 -10.70 2.50
CA ALA A 211 -30.90 -11.96 2.68
C ALA A 211 -31.66 -12.97 3.56
N GLU A 212 -32.19 -12.53 4.71
CA GLU A 212 -32.91 -13.41 5.64
C GLU A 212 -34.33 -13.78 5.16
N THR A 213 -34.95 -12.93 4.33
CA THR A 213 -36.34 -13.12 3.87
C THR A 213 -36.41 -14.05 2.66
N TYR A 214 -35.46 -13.93 1.73
CA TYR A 214 -35.43 -14.67 0.48
C TYR A 214 -34.19 -15.55 0.44
N LEU A 215 -34.30 -16.75 0.98
CA LEU A 215 -33.17 -17.68 1.12
C LEU A 215 -32.74 -18.30 -0.20
N GLY A 216 -31.44 -18.25 -0.51
CA GLY A 216 -30.81 -18.96 -1.62
C GLY A 216 -29.33 -18.61 -1.77
N GLU A 217 -28.57 -19.44 -2.49
CA GLU A 217 -27.18 -19.18 -2.86
C GLU A 217 -27.14 -18.25 -4.08
N TYR A 218 -26.30 -17.21 -4.07
CA TYR A 218 -26.29 -16.25 -5.18
C TYR A 218 -25.80 -16.90 -6.47
N SER A 219 -24.93 -17.92 -6.40
CA SER A 219 -24.37 -18.62 -7.57
C SER A 219 -25.42 -19.46 -8.32
N ASP A 220 -26.57 -19.76 -7.70
CA ASP A 220 -27.74 -20.33 -8.39
C ASP A 220 -28.49 -19.27 -9.22
N SER A 221 -28.38 -18.00 -8.84
CA SER A 221 -29.05 -16.85 -9.46
C SER A 221 -28.18 -16.16 -10.50
N ILE A 222 -26.91 -15.92 -10.17
CA ILE A 222 -25.85 -15.41 -11.04
C ILE A 222 -24.98 -16.59 -11.44
N THR A 223 -25.47 -17.41 -12.37
CA THR A 223 -24.84 -18.69 -12.73
C THR A 223 -23.45 -18.56 -13.36
N ASP A 224 -23.10 -17.37 -13.84
CA ASP A 224 -21.75 -17.10 -14.37
C ASP A 224 -20.69 -17.22 -13.26
N ALA A 225 -21.00 -16.73 -12.05
CA ALA A 225 -20.10 -16.76 -10.91
C ALA A 225 -19.77 -18.17 -10.41
N SER A 226 -20.64 -19.17 -10.67
CA SER A 226 -20.46 -20.56 -10.21
C SER A 226 -19.18 -21.26 -10.71
N ALA A 227 -18.55 -20.74 -11.77
CA ALA A 227 -17.28 -21.26 -12.28
C ALA A 227 -16.05 -20.60 -11.61
N TYR A 228 -16.26 -19.56 -10.81
CA TYR A 228 -15.23 -18.71 -10.23
C TYR A 228 -15.41 -18.64 -8.70
N TYR A 229 -16.45 -17.95 -8.25
CA TYR A 229 -16.82 -17.73 -6.86
C TYR A 229 -18.14 -18.42 -6.53
N ASN A 230 -18.20 -19.74 -6.71
CA ASN A 230 -19.37 -20.52 -6.29
C ASN A 230 -19.53 -20.44 -4.77
N SER A 231 -20.76 -20.26 -4.28
CA SER A 231 -21.05 -20.42 -2.85
C SER A 231 -20.95 -21.91 -2.48
N TRP A 232 -19.86 -22.31 -1.82
CA TRP A 232 -19.61 -23.71 -1.43
C TRP A 232 -20.11 -23.99 -0.01
N SER A 233 -19.96 -23.03 0.89
CA SER A 233 -20.42 -23.07 2.28
C SER A 233 -21.94 -22.94 2.39
N GLY A 234 -22.58 -22.27 1.43
CA GLY A 234 -23.98 -21.86 1.46
C GLY A 234 -24.10 -20.40 1.89
N TYR A 235 -25.12 -20.07 2.70
CA TYR A 235 -25.39 -18.70 3.16
C TYR A 235 -25.57 -18.58 4.67
N GLN A 236 -25.44 -19.70 5.41
CA GLN A 236 -25.78 -19.69 6.84
C GLN A 236 -24.76 -18.90 7.65
N ASP A 237 -23.51 -18.97 7.25
CA ASP A 237 -22.42 -18.21 7.81
C ASP A 237 -22.53 -16.71 7.51
N GLU A 238 -22.95 -16.27 6.33
CA GLU A 238 -23.21 -14.86 6.06
C GLU A 238 -24.39 -14.31 6.85
N LEU A 239 -25.42 -15.13 7.13
CA LEU A 239 -26.52 -14.71 7.99
C LEU A 239 -26.06 -14.49 9.44
N VAL A 240 -25.12 -15.28 9.94
CA VAL A 240 -24.50 -15.06 11.26
C VAL A 240 -23.60 -13.83 11.21
N TRP A 241 -22.71 -13.78 10.23
CA TRP A 241 -21.71 -12.74 10.02
C TRP A 241 -22.33 -11.35 9.85
N GLY A 242 -23.30 -11.20 8.93
CA GLY A 242 -24.01 -9.94 8.73
C GLY A 242 -24.78 -9.48 9.96
N ALA A 243 -25.35 -10.40 10.75
CA ALA A 243 -26.01 -10.04 12.01
C ALA A 243 -25.01 -9.59 13.08
N ILE A 244 -23.82 -10.21 13.16
CA ILE A 244 -22.76 -9.76 14.07
C ILE A 244 -22.39 -8.32 13.74
N TRP A 245 -22.12 -8.02 12.46
CA TRP A 245 -21.72 -6.67 12.05
C TRP A 245 -22.81 -5.63 12.23
N LEU A 246 -24.06 -5.95 11.92
CA LEU A 246 -25.19 -5.05 12.20
C LEU A 246 -25.36 -4.82 13.71
N TYR A 247 -25.20 -5.85 14.55
CA TYR A 247 -25.21 -5.64 16.00
C TYR A 247 -24.09 -4.69 16.43
N ARG A 248 -22.86 -4.90 15.96
CA ARG A 248 -21.71 -4.06 16.29
C ARG A 248 -21.92 -2.60 15.86
N ALA A 249 -22.49 -2.37 14.67
CA ALA A 249 -22.72 -1.02 14.15
C ALA A 249 -23.91 -0.30 14.82
N THR A 250 -24.96 -1.04 15.23
CA THR A 250 -26.22 -0.44 15.73
C THR A 250 -26.40 -0.48 17.24
N GLY A 251 -25.78 -1.45 17.91
CA GLY A 251 -26.11 -1.84 19.28
C GLY A 251 -27.50 -2.47 19.45
N ASP A 252 -28.23 -2.76 18.36
CA ASP A 252 -29.55 -3.41 18.45
C ASP A 252 -29.40 -4.90 18.75
N GLU A 253 -29.67 -5.25 20.00
CA GLU A 253 -29.60 -6.62 20.54
C GLU A 253 -30.43 -7.63 19.73
N SER A 254 -31.42 -7.21 18.94
CA SER A 254 -32.15 -8.11 18.05
C SER A 254 -31.26 -8.73 16.97
N TYR A 255 -30.23 -8.04 16.49
CA TYR A 255 -29.25 -8.60 15.57
C TYR A 255 -28.34 -9.63 16.25
N LEU A 256 -27.87 -9.37 17.48
CA LEU A 256 -27.12 -10.36 18.25
C LEU A 256 -27.92 -11.65 18.46
N GLN A 257 -29.21 -11.51 18.79
CA GLN A 257 -30.12 -12.66 18.92
C GLN A 257 -30.32 -13.42 17.60
N LYS A 258 -30.34 -12.71 16.46
CA LYS A 258 -30.37 -13.35 15.14
C LYS A 258 -29.07 -14.13 14.87
N ALA A 259 -27.90 -13.53 15.15
CA ALA A 259 -26.61 -14.19 14.98
C ALA A 259 -26.54 -15.49 15.80
N ILE A 260 -26.87 -15.42 17.10
CA ILE A 260 -26.90 -16.58 18.00
C ILE A 260 -27.88 -17.65 17.50
N SER A 261 -29.08 -17.25 17.04
CA SER A 261 -30.08 -18.19 16.54
C SER A 261 -29.67 -18.85 15.23
N ALA A 262 -29.00 -18.12 14.35
CA ALA A 262 -28.50 -18.63 13.07
C ALA A 262 -27.26 -19.52 13.25
N TYR A 263 -26.44 -19.28 14.29
CA TYR A 263 -25.21 -20.01 14.58
C TYR A 263 -25.40 -21.53 14.65
N ASP A 264 -26.52 -22.00 15.22
CA ASP A 264 -26.88 -23.41 15.28
C ASP A 264 -26.89 -24.09 13.90
N SER A 265 -27.16 -23.33 12.84
CA SER A 265 -27.25 -23.81 11.45
C SER A 265 -25.93 -23.78 10.69
N LEU A 266 -24.84 -23.27 11.28
CA LEU A 266 -23.51 -23.33 10.69
C LEU A 266 -23.08 -24.78 10.42
N ASN A 267 -22.30 -24.94 9.35
CA ASN A 267 -21.78 -26.22 8.89
C ASN A 267 -21.03 -26.98 9.99
N THR A 268 -21.14 -28.31 9.94
CA THR A 268 -20.50 -29.22 10.90
C THR A 268 -19.42 -30.06 10.23
N GLU A 269 -18.39 -30.41 11.00
CA GLU A 269 -17.28 -31.22 10.54
C GLU A 269 -17.74 -32.67 10.22
N GLY A 270 -17.78 -33.00 8.93
CA GLY A 270 -18.14 -34.33 8.44
C GLY A 270 -19.51 -34.83 8.91
N GLN A 271 -19.53 -35.89 9.72
CA GLN A 271 -20.77 -36.45 10.31
C GLN A 271 -20.86 -36.23 11.82
N THR A 272 -20.08 -35.29 12.35
CA THR A 272 -20.06 -34.95 13.78
C THR A 272 -21.10 -33.88 14.11
N THR A 273 -21.16 -33.48 15.38
CA THR A 273 -21.93 -32.31 15.82
C THR A 273 -21.03 -31.09 16.07
N LEU A 274 -19.72 -31.21 15.81
CA LEU A 274 -18.78 -30.12 15.98
C LEU A 274 -18.92 -29.18 14.78
N LYS A 275 -18.89 -27.87 15.01
CA LYS A 275 -18.77 -26.89 13.93
C LYS A 275 -17.48 -27.12 13.14
N SER A 276 -17.53 -26.87 11.83
CA SER A 276 -16.39 -27.04 10.92
C SER A 276 -15.14 -26.36 11.48
N TYR A 277 -14.01 -27.05 11.46
CA TYR A 277 -12.77 -26.55 12.08
C TYR A 277 -11.50 -26.89 11.28
N THR A 278 -11.63 -27.63 10.17
CA THR A 278 -10.49 -28.07 9.34
C THR A 278 -10.26 -27.20 8.09
N TRP A 279 -10.99 -26.08 7.96
CA TRP A 279 -10.79 -25.04 6.94
C TRP A 279 -10.47 -23.70 7.62
N THR A 280 -10.71 -22.56 6.97
CA THR A 280 -10.51 -21.23 7.55
C THR A 280 -11.41 -20.16 6.93
N HIS A 281 -11.39 -18.98 7.54
CA HIS A 281 -12.08 -17.79 7.04
C HIS A 281 -11.59 -17.41 5.64
N ALA A 282 -12.53 -17.21 4.73
CA ALA A 282 -12.27 -16.74 3.38
C ALA A 282 -13.52 -16.07 2.81
N TRP A 283 -13.47 -15.66 1.54
CA TRP A 283 -14.60 -15.08 0.83
C TRP A 283 -15.85 -15.98 0.77
N ASP A 284 -15.73 -17.27 1.08
CA ASP A 284 -16.83 -18.25 1.03
C ASP A 284 -17.35 -18.64 2.42
N ASP A 285 -16.49 -18.89 3.42
CA ASP A 285 -16.93 -19.38 4.75
C ASP A 285 -16.54 -18.41 5.88
N LYS A 286 -17.54 -17.78 6.51
CA LYS A 286 -17.37 -16.78 7.58
C LYS A 286 -17.63 -17.38 8.96
N GLY A 287 -17.91 -18.68 9.05
CA GLY A 287 -18.16 -19.38 10.30
C GLY A 287 -17.02 -19.17 11.29
N TYR A 288 -15.79 -19.28 10.82
CA TYR A 288 -14.56 -19.09 11.61
C TYR A 288 -14.44 -17.70 12.24
N GLY A 289 -14.72 -16.65 11.47
CA GLY A 289 -14.74 -15.28 12.00
C GLY A 289 -15.88 -15.07 12.99
N SER A 290 -17.01 -15.74 12.75
CA SER A 290 -18.15 -15.73 13.66
C SER A 290 -17.87 -16.42 15.00
N TYR A 291 -17.01 -17.46 15.03
CA TYR A 291 -16.58 -18.09 16.29
C TYR A 291 -15.85 -17.08 17.16
N VAL A 292 -14.85 -16.41 16.58
CA VAL A 292 -14.01 -15.40 17.26
C VAL A 292 -14.85 -14.22 17.74
N LEU A 293 -15.69 -13.65 16.86
CA LEU A 293 -16.45 -12.45 17.20
C LEU A 293 -17.57 -12.73 18.20
N LEU A 294 -18.30 -13.85 18.09
CA LEU A 294 -19.31 -14.17 19.09
C LEU A 294 -18.70 -14.53 20.43
N ALA A 295 -17.55 -15.21 20.47
CA ALA A 295 -16.81 -15.46 21.71
C ALA A 295 -16.50 -14.14 22.42
N LYS A 296 -15.86 -13.19 21.73
CA LYS A 296 -15.54 -11.84 22.24
C LYS A 296 -16.79 -11.10 22.71
N LEU A 297 -17.78 -10.91 21.82
CA LEU A 297 -18.97 -10.11 22.11
C LEU A 297 -19.82 -10.68 23.25
N THR A 298 -20.01 -12.00 23.31
CA THR A 298 -20.86 -12.61 24.35
C THR A 298 -20.16 -12.77 25.69
N SER A 299 -18.82 -12.80 25.71
CA SER A 299 -18.04 -12.79 26.95
C SER A 299 -18.11 -11.43 27.64
N GLU A 300 -18.14 -10.35 26.87
CA GLU A 300 -18.22 -8.97 27.38
C GLU A 300 -19.62 -8.56 27.87
N LEU A 301 -20.67 -9.33 27.53
CA LEU A 301 -22.07 -8.98 27.80
C LEU A 301 -22.70 -9.83 28.90
N ASP A 302 -23.31 -9.15 29.87
CA ASP A 302 -24.07 -9.81 30.94
C ASP A 302 -25.25 -10.64 30.38
N GLY A 303 -25.31 -11.92 30.77
CA GLY A 303 -26.46 -12.80 30.50
C GLY A 303 -26.35 -13.66 29.23
N TYR A 304 -25.23 -13.59 28.53
CA TYR A 304 -24.86 -14.49 27.44
C TYR A 304 -23.84 -15.55 27.92
N ASP A 305 -23.72 -16.64 27.17
CA ASP A 305 -22.76 -17.73 27.43
C ASP A 305 -21.84 -17.87 26.23
N SER A 306 -20.57 -17.53 26.40
CA SER A 306 -19.55 -17.55 25.34
C SER A 306 -18.93 -18.93 25.13
N SER A 307 -19.18 -19.90 26.01
CA SER A 307 -18.43 -21.16 26.10
C SER A 307 -18.46 -21.98 24.81
N GLU A 308 -19.57 -21.96 24.05
CA GLU A 308 -19.68 -22.68 22.78
C GLU A 308 -18.82 -22.04 21.68
N TYR A 309 -18.82 -20.70 21.61
CA TYR A 309 -18.07 -19.95 20.62
C TYR A 309 -16.56 -20.03 20.88
N GLU A 310 -16.15 -19.94 22.15
CA GLU A 310 -14.76 -20.13 22.58
C GLU A 310 -14.27 -21.54 22.21
N ALA A 311 -15.05 -22.58 22.53
CA ALA A 311 -14.71 -23.97 22.21
C ALA A 311 -14.66 -24.27 20.70
N ASP A 312 -15.39 -23.51 19.88
CA ASP A 312 -15.35 -23.62 18.43
C ASP A 312 -14.16 -22.87 17.83
N ALA A 313 -13.88 -21.65 18.32
CA ALA A 313 -12.73 -20.85 17.93
C ALA A 313 -11.40 -21.55 18.26
N GLU A 314 -11.24 -22.03 19.49
CA GLU A 314 -10.04 -22.75 19.94
C GLU A 314 -9.86 -24.06 19.20
N ARG A 315 -10.94 -24.82 18.95
CA ARG A 315 -10.83 -26.07 18.18
C ARG A 315 -10.31 -25.83 16.76
N TRP A 316 -10.73 -24.73 16.14
CA TRP A 316 -10.25 -24.32 14.82
C TRP A 316 -8.80 -23.83 14.89
N LEU A 317 -8.46 -22.90 15.79
CA LEU A 317 -7.09 -22.39 15.90
C LEU A 317 -6.11 -23.47 16.36
N ASP A 318 -6.53 -24.41 17.20
CA ASP A 318 -5.75 -25.61 17.55
C ASP A 318 -5.47 -26.47 16.33
N TYR A 319 -6.45 -26.72 15.46
CA TYR A 319 -6.19 -27.45 14.22
C TYR A 319 -5.11 -26.76 13.36
N TRP A 320 -5.10 -25.44 13.32
CA TRP A 320 -4.09 -24.66 12.62
C TRP A 320 -2.74 -24.64 13.33
N THR A 321 -2.68 -24.82 14.65
CA THR A 321 -1.46 -24.70 15.46
C THR A 321 -0.97 -26.03 15.99
N VAL A 322 -1.46 -26.48 17.15
CA VAL A 322 -0.96 -27.65 17.90
C VAL A 322 -1.63 -28.98 17.51
N GLY A 323 -2.66 -28.90 16.68
CA GLY A 323 -3.56 -29.98 16.28
C GLY A 323 -4.69 -30.24 17.27
N TYR A 324 -5.85 -30.65 16.75
CA TYR A 324 -7.02 -31.06 17.53
C TYR A 324 -7.43 -32.52 17.20
N ASP A 325 -7.62 -33.35 18.22
CA ASP A 325 -7.96 -34.78 18.13
C ASP A 325 -7.13 -35.60 17.10
N GLY A 326 -5.84 -35.24 16.99
CA GLY A 326 -4.90 -35.90 16.07
C GLY A 326 -4.99 -35.47 14.61
N ALA A 327 -5.79 -34.44 14.30
CA ALA A 327 -5.79 -33.72 13.03
C ALA A 327 -5.08 -32.36 13.20
N GLN A 328 -4.36 -31.93 12.16
CA GLN A 328 -3.66 -30.66 12.11
C GLN A 328 -3.59 -30.24 10.64
N VAL A 329 -3.60 -28.93 10.37
CA VAL A 329 -3.29 -28.42 9.02
C VAL A 329 -1.91 -28.92 8.57
N SER A 330 -1.73 -29.09 7.27
CA SER A 330 -0.42 -29.46 6.77
C SER A 330 0.55 -28.28 6.92
N TYR A 331 1.82 -28.58 7.19
CA TYR A 331 2.88 -27.58 7.20
C TYR A 331 3.91 -27.93 6.13
N THR A 332 4.39 -26.93 5.41
CA THR A 332 5.56 -27.08 4.54
C THR A 332 6.83 -27.32 5.37
N ASP A 333 7.92 -27.74 4.74
CA ASP A 333 9.19 -27.92 5.46
C ASP A 333 9.74 -26.58 5.98
N GLY A 334 9.40 -25.47 5.31
CA GLY A 334 9.72 -24.10 5.69
C GLY A 334 8.82 -23.49 6.77
N GLY A 335 7.69 -24.11 7.12
CA GLY A 335 6.84 -23.66 8.23
C GLY A 335 5.55 -22.91 7.85
N LEU A 336 5.20 -22.85 6.57
CA LEU A 336 3.88 -22.33 6.14
C LEU A 336 2.79 -23.34 6.47
N ALA A 337 1.72 -22.88 7.13
CA ALA A 337 0.48 -23.61 7.26
C ALA A 337 -0.23 -23.69 5.90
N TYR A 338 -0.13 -24.86 5.28
CA TYR A 338 -0.57 -25.12 3.92
C TYR A 338 -1.92 -25.82 3.93
N LEU A 339 -2.98 -25.05 3.65
CA LEU A 339 -4.36 -25.55 3.60
C LEU A 339 -4.71 -26.17 2.25
N ASP A 340 -4.45 -25.43 1.17
CA ASP A 340 -4.82 -25.80 -0.19
C ASP A 340 -3.82 -25.20 -1.19
N THR A 341 -3.87 -25.70 -2.42
CA THR A 341 -3.04 -25.29 -3.55
C THR A 341 -3.34 -23.87 -4.04
N TRP A 342 -4.58 -23.38 -3.90
CA TRP A 342 -4.96 -22.05 -4.37
C TRP A 342 -4.92 -21.02 -3.25
N GLY A 343 -4.05 -20.02 -3.34
CA GLY A 343 -3.96 -18.96 -2.34
C GLY A 343 -3.53 -19.47 -0.96
N ALA A 344 -2.47 -20.28 -0.91
CA ALA A 344 -1.91 -20.80 0.33
C ALA A 344 -1.54 -19.66 1.30
N ALA A 345 -0.87 -18.60 0.79
CA ALA A 345 -0.52 -17.43 1.58
C ALA A 345 -1.76 -16.67 2.09
N ARG A 346 -2.80 -16.53 1.27
CA ARG A 346 -4.09 -15.92 1.66
C ARG A 346 -4.72 -16.63 2.85
N TYR A 347 -4.77 -17.96 2.84
CA TYR A 347 -5.39 -18.71 3.95
C TYR A 347 -4.59 -18.59 5.25
N ALA A 348 -3.25 -18.63 5.16
CA ALA A 348 -2.39 -18.41 6.32
C ALA A 348 -2.56 -16.98 6.88
N ALA A 349 -2.63 -15.97 6.01
CA ALA A 349 -2.83 -14.57 6.41
C ALA A 349 -4.21 -14.33 7.06
N ASN A 350 -5.29 -14.86 6.47
CA ASN A 350 -6.64 -14.75 7.04
C ASN A 350 -6.72 -15.40 8.43
N THR A 351 -6.11 -16.57 8.59
CA THR A 351 -6.06 -17.26 9.88
C THR A 351 -5.23 -16.45 10.88
N SER A 352 -4.10 -15.89 10.44
CA SER A 352 -3.23 -15.06 11.29
C SER A 352 -3.95 -13.84 11.84
N PHE A 353 -4.71 -13.13 11.01
CA PHE A 353 -5.47 -11.96 11.45
C PHE A 353 -6.49 -12.29 12.54
N LEU A 354 -7.30 -13.33 12.33
CA LEU A 354 -8.29 -13.75 13.32
C LEU A 354 -7.66 -14.38 14.57
N ALA A 355 -6.53 -15.08 14.42
CA ALA A 355 -5.74 -15.60 15.54
C ALA A 355 -5.21 -14.47 16.44
N LEU A 356 -4.76 -13.35 15.84
CA LEU A 356 -4.35 -12.16 16.59
C LEU A 356 -5.52 -11.53 17.35
N ILE A 357 -6.67 -11.34 16.69
CA ILE A 357 -7.88 -10.81 17.34
C ILE A 357 -8.32 -11.71 18.51
N TYR A 358 -8.30 -13.04 18.32
CA TYR A 358 -8.68 -13.97 19.37
C TYR A 358 -7.64 -14.02 20.50
N SER A 359 -6.35 -13.91 20.18
CA SER A 359 -5.28 -13.80 21.18
C SER A 359 -5.43 -12.55 22.04
N ASP A 360 -5.70 -11.40 21.42
CA ASP A 360 -5.96 -10.15 22.15
C ASP A 360 -7.19 -10.26 23.06
N PHE A 361 -8.26 -10.89 22.56
CA PHE A 361 -9.44 -11.18 23.36
C PHE A 361 -9.09 -12.03 24.60
N LEU A 362 -8.41 -13.16 24.43
CA LEU A 362 -8.02 -14.04 25.53
C LEU A 362 -7.13 -13.31 26.56
N ASN A 363 -6.19 -12.48 26.11
CA ASN A 363 -5.34 -11.67 26.98
C ASN A 363 -6.12 -10.59 27.75
N SER A 364 -7.17 -10.03 27.14
CA SER A 364 -7.99 -8.97 27.74
C SER A 364 -9.09 -9.47 28.67
N LYS A 365 -9.39 -10.77 28.65
CA LYS A 365 -10.50 -11.38 29.37
C LYS A 365 -10.34 -11.20 30.88
N ALA A 366 -11.37 -10.65 31.53
CA ALA A 366 -11.32 -10.32 32.96
C ALA A 366 -11.14 -11.54 33.88
N ASP A 367 -11.56 -12.72 33.42
CA ASP A 367 -11.43 -14.00 34.13
C ASP A 367 -10.50 -14.99 33.41
N ALA A 368 -9.57 -14.51 32.57
CA ALA A 368 -8.57 -15.32 31.89
C ALA A 368 -7.85 -16.27 32.87
N ASP A 369 -7.81 -17.56 32.53
CA ASP A 369 -7.03 -18.57 33.26
C ASP A 369 -5.70 -18.89 32.57
N SER A 370 -4.94 -19.86 33.12
CA SER A 370 -3.64 -20.19 32.55
C SER A 370 -3.72 -20.82 31.16
N ASP A 371 -4.80 -21.56 30.89
CA ASP A 371 -4.99 -22.21 29.60
C ASP A 371 -5.36 -21.16 28.54
N ASP A 372 -6.17 -20.15 28.90
CA ASP A 372 -6.46 -18.98 28.06
C ASP A 372 -5.17 -18.25 27.64
N LEU A 373 -4.27 -17.98 28.59
CA LEU A 373 -3.00 -17.27 28.31
C LEU A 373 -2.01 -18.11 27.49
N ASP A 374 -1.94 -19.42 27.73
CA ASP A 374 -1.12 -20.34 26.94
C ASP A 374 -1.64 -20.45 25.49
N ASN A 375 -2.97 -20.47 25.31
CA ASN A 375 -3.62 -20.44 24.00
C ASN A 375 -3.37 -19.10 23.29
N ALA A 376 -3.53 -17.98 24.00
CA ALA A 376 -3.27 -16.65 23.45
C ALA A 376 -1.85 -16.53 22.89
N ALA A 377 -0.85 -16.99 23.65
CA ALA A 377 0.55 -17.02 23.19
C ALA A 377 0.73 -17.94 21.96
N THR A 378 0.11 -19.12 21.96
CA THR A 378 0.20 -20.06 20.84
C THR A 378 -0.37 -19.48 19.54
N TYR A 379 -1.53 -18.82 19.62
CA TYR A 379 -2.19 -18.24 18.45
C TYR A 379 -1.48 -16.99 17.94
N TYR A 380 -0.93 -16.18 18.85
CA TYR A 380 -0.07 -15.05 18.52
C TYR A 380 1.21 -15.51 17.81
N ASP A 381 1.95 -16.45 18.39
CA ASP A 381 3.21 -16.97 17.82
C ASP A 381 2.98 -17.59 16.44
N PHE A 382 1.86 -18.29 16.26
CA PHE A 382 1.43 -18.77 14.95
C PHE A 382 1.29 -17.62 13.97
N ALA A 383 0.48 -16.60 14.28
CA ALA A 383 0.22 -15.49 13.38
C ALA A 383 1.50 -14.74 12.99
N VAL A 384 2.39 -14.47 13.95
CA VAL A 384 3.70 -13.88 13.68
C VAL A 384 4.48 -14.76 12.71
N SER A 385 4.63 -16.06 13.00
CA SER A 385 5.42 -16.96 12.15
C SER A 385 4.91 -17.05 10.70
N GLN A 386 3.59 -16.99 10.49
CA GLN A 386 3.02 -17.06 9.16
C GLN A 386 3.21 -15.74 8.39
N MET A 387 3.05 -14.61 9.06
CA MET A 387 3.30 -13.30 8.45
C MET A 387 4.79 -13.12 8.12
N GLU A 388 5.69 -13.52 9.01
CA GLU A 388 7.14 -13.51 8.74
C GLU A 388 7.52 -14.44 7.59
N TYR A 389 6.93 -15.64 7.51
CA TYR A 389 7.11 -16.54 6.36
C TYR A 389 6.69 -15.85 5.05
N ILE A 390 5.52 -15.19 5.03
CA ILE A 390 5.02 -14.46 3.85
C ILE A 390 5.99 -13.34 3.46
N LEU A 391 6.60 -12.66 4.42
CA LEU A 391 7.45 -11.49 4.20
C LEU A 391 8.92 -11.81 3.95
N GLY A 392 9.37 -13.04 4.18
CA GLY A 392 10.72 -13.46 3.82
C GLY A 392 11.34 -14.60 4.62
N ASP A 393 10.80 -15.01 5.78
CA ASP A 393 11.32 -16.12 6.59
C ASP A 393 10.89 -17.47 6.03
N ASN A 394 11.31 -17.73 4.80
CA ASN A 394 11.02 -18.96 4.10
C ASN A 394 12.27 -19.51 3.42
N PRO A 395 12.26 -20.78 2.98
CA PRO A 395 13.43 -21.41 2.37
C PRO A 395 13.97 -20.71 1.10
N MET A 396 13.16 -19.86 0.47
CA MET A 396 13.53 -19.07 -0.70
C MET A 396 14.08 -17.69 -0.36
N ASN A 397 13.96 -17.24 0.89
CA ASN A 397 14.36 -15.91 1.37
C ASN A 397 13.76 -14.80 0.48
N MET A 398 12.48 -14.93 0.15
CA MET A 398 11.73 -14.02 -0.71
C MET A 398 10.43 -13.59 -0.05
N SER A 399 10.03 -12.34 -0.23
CA SER A 399 8.69 -11.89 0.11
C SER A 399 7.70 -12.44 -0.93
N TYR A 400 6.50 -12.81 -0.49
CA TYR A 400 5.34 -13.08 -1.34
C TYR A 400 4.42 -11.85 -1.50
N GLN A 401 4.71 -10.75 -0.80
CA GLN A 401 4.14 -9.44 -1.10
C GLN A 401 5.01 -8.74 -2.15
N ILE A 402 4.43 -8.41 -3.30
CA ILE A 402 5.12 -7.75 -4.41
C ILE A 402 5.61 -6.36 -3.98
N GLY A 403 6.88 -6.07 -4.29
CA GLY A 403 7.51 -4.79 -3.97
C GLY A 403 8.03 -4.68 -2.54
N TYR A 404 7.87 -5.68 -1.65
CA TYR A 404 8.44 -5.67 -0.30
C TYR A 404 9.71 -6.53 -0.21
N GLY A 405 10.74 -6.01 0.47
CA GLY A 405 12.04 -6.65 0.59
C GLY A 405 12.87 -6.69 -0.71
N ASP A 406 14.02 -7.36 -0.67
CA ASP A 406 14.99 -7.38 -1.79
C ASP A 406 14.62 -8.38 -2.91
N THR A 407 13.72 -9.34 -2.64
CA THR A 407 13.37 -10.40 -3.58
C THR A 407 11.89 -10.73 -3.42
N TYR A 408 11.14 -10.54 -4.49
CA TYR A 408 9.69 -10.73 -4.56
C TYR A 408 9.26 -11.13 -5.99
N PRO A 409 8.03 -11.64 -6.21
CA PRO A 409 7.51 -11.96 -7.53
C PRO A 409 7.43 -10.73 -8.43
N THR A 410 7.84 -10.85 -9.70
CA THR A 410 7.83 -9.73 -10.68
C THR A 410 6.90 -9.97 -11.86
N SER A 411 6.32 -11.17 -11.95
CA SER A 411 5.45 -11.59 -13.05
C SER A 411 4.13 -12.15 -12.53
N PRO A 412 3.37 -11.40 -11.70
CA PRO A 412 2.05 -11.85 -11.26
C PRO A 412 1.11 -12.10 -12.43
N HIS A 413 0.15 -13.00 -12.25
CA HIS A 413 -0.97 -13.21 -13.17
C HIS A 413 -1.92 -12.02 -13.10
N HIS A 414 -1.54 -10.89 -13.70
CA HIS A 414 -2.33 -9.66 -13.65
C HIS A 414 -2.24 -8.89 -14.96
N ARG A 415 -3.40 -8.66 -15.59
CA ARG A 415 -3.53 -8.11 -16.94
C ARG A 415 -2.96 -6.70 -17.09
N THR A 416 -3.46 -5.76 -16.30
CA THR A 416 -3.09 -4.34 -16.44
C THR A 416 -1.63 -4.12 -16.05
N ALA A 417 -1.20 -4.63 -14.89
CA ALA A 417 0.21 -4.63 -14.49
C ALA A 417 1.18 -5.26 -15.51
N HIS A 418 0.75 -6.28 -16.27
CA HIS A 418 1.55 -6.82 -17.36
C HIS A 418 1.66 -5.84 -18.55
N GLY A 419 0.61 -5.08 -18.86
CA GLY A 419 0.63 -4.04 -19.89
C GLY A 419 0.77 -4.58 -21.31
N SER A 420 0.10 -5.70 -21.63
CA SER A 420 0.15 -6.28 -22.98
C SER A 420 -0.59 -5.40 -23.98
N TRP A 421 0.08 -5.09 -25.08
CA TRP A 421 -0.53 -4.50 -26.28
C TRP A 421 -0.95 -5.55 -27.32
N ALA A 422 -0.66 -6.84 -27.07
CA ALA A 422 -0.68 -7.88 -28.08
C ALA A 422 -1.82 -8.90 -27.93
N ASN A 423 -2.68 -8.74 -26.93
CA ASN A 423 -3.60 -9.79 -26.47
C ASN A 423 -2.86 -11.10 -26.15
N SER A 424 -1.81 -11.01 -25.33
CA SER A 424 -0.92 -12.14 -25.04
C SER A 424 -0.38 -12.06 -23.63
N SER A 425 -0.49 -13.15 -22.87
CA SER A 425 0.12 -13.26 -21.54
C SER A 425 1.63 -13.45 -21.56
N THR A 426 2.25 -13.59 -22.74
CA THR A 426 3.69 -13.81 -22.92
C THR A 426 4.38 -12.69 -23.70
N ASN A 427 3.63 -11.65 -24.09
CA ASN A 427 4.18 -10.49 -24.79
C ASN A 427 3.60 -9.19 -24.19
N PRO A 428 4.42 -8.33 -23.55
CA PRO A 428 5.87 -8.46 -23.35
C PRO A 428 6.29 -9.66 -22.47
N THR A 429 7.60 -9.94 -22.39
CA THR A 429 8.08 -11.03 -21.53
C THR A 429 7.91 -10.68 -20.06
N ASP A 430 8.35 -9.48 -19.69
CA ASP A 430 8.26 -8.97 -18.33
C ASP A 430 7.00 -8.12 -18.16
N ASN A 431 6.52 -7.96 -16.93
CA ASN A 431 5.48 -6.98 -16.65
C ASN A 431 6.05 -5.56 -16.80
N ARG A 432 5.25 -4.64 -17.32
CA ARG A 432 5.64 -3.22 -17.48
C ARG A 432 5.47 -2.41 -16.21
N HIS A 433 4.58 -2.86 -15.32
CA HIS A 433 4.32 -2.22 -14.04
C HIS A 433 4.64 -3.17 -12.89
N THR A 434 5.07 -2.60 -11.77
CA THR A 434 5.18 -3.35 -10.52
C THR A 434 3.86 -3.24 -9.78
N LEU A 435 3.15 -4.36 -9.60
CA LEU A 435 1.90 -4.40 -8.83
C LEU A 435 2.18 -4.37 -7.32
N VAL A 436 2.69 -3.24 -6.84
CA VAL A 436 3.15 -3.05 -5.47
C VAL A 436 2.05 -3.41 -4.47
N GLY A 437 2.42 -4.20 -3.47
CA GLY A 437 1.57 -4.56 -2.34
C GLY A 437 0.74 -5.82 -2.51
N ALA A 438 0.55 -6.29 -3.74
CA ALA A 438 -0.24 -7.50 -3.99
C ALA A 438 0.41 -8.73 -3.32
N LEU A 439 -0.40 -9.51 -2.62
CA LEU A 439 -0.01 -10.82 -2.09
C LEU A 439 -0.27 -11.88 -3.16
N VAL A 440 0.77 -12.57 -3.61
CA VAL A 440 0.59 -13.70 -4.53
C VAL A 440 0.03 -14.93 -3.80
N GLY A 441 -0.47 -15.91 -4.56
CA GLY A 441 -0.99 -17.16 -4.00
C GLY A 441 -0.02 -17.91 -3.07
N GLY A 442 1.29 -17.75 -3.28
CA GLY A 442 2.34 -18.28 -2.42
C GLY A 442 2.95 -19.58 -2.98
N PRO A 443 3.77 -20.28 -2.19
CA PRO A 443 4.50 -21.46 -2.67
C PRO A 443 3.62 -22.70 -2.75
N ASP A 444 4.12 -23.71 -3.46
CA ASP A 444 3.60 -25.07 -3.43
C ASP A 444 3.84 -25.75 -2.06
N SER A 445 3.29 -26.95 -1.88
CA SER A 445 3.38 -27.70 -0.63
C SER A 445 4.80 -28.12 -0.20
N SER A 446 5.83 -27.83 -1.00
CA SER A 446 7.23 -28.13 -0.75
C SER A 446 8.09 -26.86 -0.66
N ASP A 447 7.47 -25.70 -0.40
CA ASP A 447 8.11 -24.38 -0.38
C ASP A 447 8.65 -23.94 -1.77
N GLY A 448 8.17 -24.57 -2.86
CA GLY A 448 8.57 -24.24 -4.22
C GLY A 448 7.73 -23.10 -4.78
N PHE A 449 8.39 -22.06 -5.31
CA PHE A 449 7.75 -20.98 -6.05
C PHE A 449 8.50 -20.71 -7.36
N GLU A 450 7.76 -20.53 -8.45
CA GLU A 450 8.30 -20.13 -9.75
C GLU A 450 7.61 -18.82 -10.17
N ASN A 451 8.40 -17.82 -10.55
CA ASN A 451 7.89 -16.52 -11.02
C ASN A 451 7.41 -16.65 -12.47
N ASP A 452 6.21 -17.20 -12.66
CA ASP A 452 5.58 -17.48 -13.95
C ASP A 452 4.16 -16.91 -13.99
N ARG A 453 3.97 -15.87 -14.81
CA ARG A 453 2.68 -15.21 -15.03
C ARG A 453 1.60 -16.15 -15.56
N THR A 454 1.97 -17.25 -16.20
CA THR A 454 0.99 -18.23 -16.71
C THR A 454 0.52 -19.21 -15.62
N ASP A 455 1.20 -19.24 -14.48
CA ASP A 455 0.78 -19.99 -13.29
C ASP A 455 -0.16 -19.16 -12.41
N TYR A 456 -1.43 -19.19 -12.76
CA TYR A 456 -2.54 -18.59 -12.00
C TYR A 456 -2.80 -19.27 -10.65
N VAL A 457 -2.00 -20.26 -10.23
CA VAL A 457 -2.15 -20.89 -8.90
C VAL A 457 -1.24 -20.20 -7.89
N LEU A 458 0.05 -20.09 -8.23
CA LEU A 458 1.06 -19.55 -7.34
C LEU A 458 1.23 -18.03 -7.50
N ASN A 459 1.02 -17.49 -8.71
CA ASN A 459 1.27 -16.08 -9.05
C ASN A 459 -0.01 -15.25 -9.22
N GLU A 460 -1.19 -15.82 -8.96
CA GLU A 460 -2.43 -15.04 -8.89
C GLU A 460 -2.38 -14.07 -7.71
N VAL A 461 -3.07 -12.95 -7.88
CA VAL A 461 -3.28 -11.90 -6.88
C VAL A 461 -4.76 -11.58 -6.87
N ALA A 462 -5.34 -11.24 -5.72
CA ALA A 462 -6.76 -10.90 -5.62
C ALA A 462 -7.06 -9.99 -4.43
N THR A 463 -8.18 -9.26 -4.50
CA THR A 463 -8.63 -8.40 -3.40
C THR A 463 -8.80 -9.18 -2.09
N ASP A 464 -9.24 -10.44 -2.15
CA ASP A 464 -9.42 -11.29 -0.97
C ASP A 464 -8.09 -11.84 -0.43
N TYR A 465 -7.04 -11.90 -1.25
CA TYR A 465 -5.71 -12.36 -0.81
C TYR A 465 -5.09 -11.35 0.14
N ASN A 466 -5.23 -10.07 -0.16
CA ASN A 466 -4.71 -8.98 0.66
C ASN A 466 -5.57 -8.66 1.89
N ALA A 467 -6.82 -9.11 1.97
CA ALA A 467 -7.77 -8.58 2.94
C ALA A 467 -7.38 -8.89 4.39
N GLY A 468 -7.31 -10.19 4.77
CA GLY A 468 -6.83 -10.58 6.10
C GLY A 468 -5.36 -10.24 6.32
N PHE A 469 -4.54 -10.28 5.27
CA PHE A 469 -3.13 -9.89 5.33
C PHE A 469 -2.94 -8.43 5.78
N THR A 470 -3.75 -7.51 5.27
CA THR A 470 -3.74 -6.09 5.65
C THR A 470 -4.08 -5.90 7.13
N GLY A 471 -5.13 -6.58 7.61
CA GLY A 471 -5.52 -6.53 9.02
C GLY A 471 -4.45 -7.12 9.96
N ALA A 472 -3.81 -8.23 9.57
CA ALA A 472 -2.71 -8.82 10.33
C ALA A 472 -1.48 -7.89 10.37
N ALA A 473 -1.10 -7.28 9.24
CA ALA A 473 0.00 -6.33 9.19
C ALA A 473 -0.23 -5.11 10.10
N ALA A 474 -1.43 -4.54 10.09
CA ALA A 474 -1.82 -3.46 11.00
C ALA A 474 -1.66 -3.86 12.47
N ARG A 475 -2.14 -5.06 12.84
CA ARG A 475 -2.00 -5.53 14.21
C ARG A 475 -0.54 -5.75 14.62
N LEU A 476 0.27 -6.37 13.76
CA LEU A 476 1.68 -6.64 14.05
C LEU A 476 2.51 -5.36 14.10
N TRP A 477 2.11 -4.29 13.42
CA TRP A 477 2.72 -2.98 13.57
C TRP A 477 2.63 -2.45 15.01
N LEU A 478 1.55 -2.73 15.75
CA LEU A 478 1.44 -2.29 17.15
C LEU A 478 2.53 -2.90 18.05
N ASP A 479 3.04 -4.08 17.71
CA ASP A 479 4.07 -4.78 18.50
C ASP A 479 5.49 -4.52 17.98
N PHE A 480 5.65 -4.47 16.66
CA PHE A 480 6.97 -4.46 16.01
C PHE A 480 7.31 -3.14 15.33
N GLY A 481 6.32 -2.27 15.12
CA GLY A 481 6.46 -0.99 14.45
C GLY A 481 6.97 -1.10 13.01
N GLY A 482 7.80 -0.14 12.64
CA GLY A 482 8.31 0.05 11.29
C GLY A 482 7.61 1.23 10.62
N ASP A 483 8.40 2.11 10.00
CA ASP A 483 7.88 3.32 9.38
C ASP A 483 7.37 3.02 7.97
N ALA A 484 6.22 3.58 7.61
CA ALA A 484 5.82 3.67 6.21
C ALA A 484 6.85 4.51 5.42
N ILE A 485 6.94 4.28 4.11
CA ILE A 485 7.72 5.14 3.22
C ILE A 485 7.00 6.49 3.16
N SER A 486 7.74 7.60 3.14
CA SER A 486 7.12 8.93 3.06
C SER A 486 6.32 9.10 1.77
N ASP A 487 5.21 9.84 1.80
CA ASP A 487 4.31 10.00 0.65
C ASP A 487 4.96 10.75 -0.55
N ASP A 488 6.06 11.48 -0.33
CA ASP A 488 6.86 12.07 -1.41
C ASP A 488 7.80 11.05 -2.09
N GLU A 489 8.02 9.90 -1.47
CA GLU A 489 8.84 8.79 -1.97
C GLU A 489 8.00 7.56 -2.38
N PHE A 490 6.70 7.55 -2.06
CA PHE A 490 5.80 6.44 -2.34
C PHE A 490 4.47 6.89 -2.98
N PRO A 491 4.03 6.25 -4.08
CA PRO A 491 4.70 5.17 -4.79
C PRO A 491 5.95 5.65 -5.55
N ALA A 492 6.87 4.72 -5.80
CA ALA A 492 8.03 5.02 -6.63
C ALA A 492 7.59 5.25 -8.09
N VAL A 493 8.15 6.30 -8.72
CA VAL A 493 7.93 6.59 -10.15
C VAL A 493 8.43 5.42 -10.99
N GLU A 494 7.61 4.96 -11.93
CA GLU A 494 7.93 3.84 -12.81
C GLU A 494 8.87 4.24 -13.96
N GLU A 495 9.67 3.28 -14.41
CA GLU A 495 10.48 3.43 -15.62
C GLU A 495 9.59 3.16 -16.85
N ARG A 496 9.32 4.20 -17.63
CA ARG A 496 8.51 4.11 -18.84
C ARG A 496 9.33 3.57 -20.01
N ASP A 497 8.78 2.61 -20.75
CA ASP A 497 9.29 2.18 -22.06
C ASP A 497 8.61 2.99 -23.19
N ASN A 498 8.91 2.65 -24.45
CA ASN A 498 8.37 3.36 -25.60
C ASN A 498 6.86 3.09 -25.79
N GLU A 499 6.02 4.09 -25.55
CA GLU A 499 4.56 3.97 -25.68
C GLU A 499 4.05 4.21 -27.11
N LEU A 500 4.43 5.34 -27.71
CA LEU A 500 4.10 5.70 -29.08
C LEU A 500 5.40 5.86 -29.85
N TYR A 501 5.61 5.07 -30.90
CA TYR A 501 6.88 5.11 -31.65
C TYR A 501 6.74 4.58 -33.07
N ILE A 502 7.80 4.77 -33.87
CA ILE A 502 7.87 4.31 -35.26
C ILE A 502 9.05 3.38 -35.45
N GLU A 503 8.84 2.28 -36.16
CA GLU A 503 9.91 1.55 -36.84
C GLU A 503 9.87 1.78 -38.35
N ALA A 504 11.02 1.92 -39.00
CA ALA A 504 11.10 2.08 -40.44
C ALA A 504 12.11 1.12 -41.08
N LYS A 505 11.90 0.85 -42.37
CA LYS A 505 12.84 0.14 -43.23
C LYS A 505 12.78 0.64 -44.67
N VAL A 506 13.83 0.34 -45.44
CA VAL A 506 13.79 0.40 -46.89
C VAL A 506 12.98 -0.77 -47.41
N ASN A 507 11.79 -0.50 -47.94
CA ASN A 507 10.95 -1.51 -48.58
C ASN A 507 11.45 -1.82 -50.00
N SER A 508 11.87 -0.79 -50.72
CA SER A 508 12.47 -0.89 -52.05
C SER A 508 13.28 0.36 -52.36
N SER A 509 14.38 0.21 -53.09
CA SER A 509 15.10 1.36 -53.63
C SER A 509 15.57 1.08 -55.04
N GLY A 510 15.82 2.13 -55.79
CA GLY A 510 16.47 2.08 -57.08
C GLY A 510 17.09 3.42 -57.41
N ASN A 511 17.79 3.52 -58.54
CA ASN A 511 18.52 4.74 -58.90
C ASN A 511 17.65 6.00 -59.01
N ARG A 512 16.32 5.91 -58.93
CA ARG A 512 15.38 7.02 -59.15
C ARG A 512 14.34 7.16 -58.04
N TYR A 513 14.42 6.35 -57.00
CA TYR A 513 13.42 6.34 -55.93
C TYR A 513 13.96 5.68 -54.67
N VAL A 514 13.42 6.11 -53.54
CA VAL A 514 13.40 5.37 -52.28
C VAL A 514 11.96 5.09 -51.88
N GLU A 515 11.69 3.88 -51.40
CA GLU A 515 10.42 3.49 -50.81
C GLU A 515 10.66 3.04 -49.38
N ILE A 516 10.04 3.77 -48.46
CA ILE A 516 10.09 3.52 -47.03
C ILE A 516 8.84 2.74 -46.64
N ALA A 517 9.00 1.72 -45.81
CA ALA A 517 7.92 1.13 -45.04
C ALA A 517 8.10 1.56 -43.59
N ALA A 518 7.08 2.17 -43.00
CA ALA A 518 7.05 2.57 -41.61
C ALA A 518 5.89 1.86 -40.90
N ILE A 519 6.12 1.44 -39.67
CA ILE A 519 5.09 0.94 -38.76
C ILE A 519 4.98 1.91 -37.59
N THR A 520 3.80 2.47 -37.40
CA THR A 520 3.45 3.27 -36.22
C THR A 520 2.88 2.34 -35.17
N TYR A 521 3.41 2.40 -33.95
CA TYR A 521 3.03 1.58 -32.81
C TYR A 521 2.31 2.40 -31.74
N ASN A 522 1.23 1.84 -31.19
CA ASN A 522 0.64 2.24 -29.91
C ASN A 522 0.74 1.07 -28.93
N HIS A 523 1.73 1.16 -28.06
CA HIS A 523 1.96 0.31 -26.92
C HIS A 523 1.80 1.11 -25.61
N THR A 524 0.92 2.11 -25.55
CA THR A 524 0.67 2.86 -24.30
C THR A 524 0.36 1.94 -23.11
N ALA A 525 0.78 2.35 -21.93
CA ALA A 525 0.51 1.70 -20.65
C ALA A 525 0.56 2.65 -19.43
N TRP A 526 0.84 3.96 -19.59
CA TRP A 526 0.78 4.97 -18.52
C TRP A 526 -0.23 6.11 -18.76
N PRO A 527 -1.55 5.83 -18.72
CA PRO A 527 -2.18 4.51 -18.79
C PRO A 527 -2.33 4.02 -20.24
N SER A 528 -2.73 2.76 -20.42
CA SER A 528 -3.11 2.23 -21.74
C SER A 528 -4.26 3.05 -22.33
N ARG A 529 -4.11 3.50 -23.58
CA ARG A 529 -5.13 4.32 -24.25
C ARG A 529 -5.21 4.08 -25.75
N MET A 530 -6.38 4.34 -26.31
CA MET A 530 -6.58 4.44 -27.76
C MET A 530 -6.23 5.86 -28.23
N THR A 531 -5.67 5.97 -29.44
CA THR A 531 -5.60 7.24 -30.18
C THR A 531 -6.04 7.00 -31.64
N ASP A 532 -6.71 7.99 -32.22
CA ASP A 532 -7.16 8.03 -33.60
C ASP A 532 -6.69 9.29 -34.35
N ASP A 533 -5.72 10.02 -33.78
CA ASP A 533 -5.19 11.29 -34.32
C ASP A 533 -3.66 11.29 -34.42
N LEU A 534 -3.08 10.11 -34.70
CA LEU A 534 -1.64 10.00 -34.93
C LEU A 534 -1.25 10.51 -36.32
N LYS A 535 -0.12 11.20 -36.44
CA LYS A 535 0.49 11.53 -37.73
C LYS A 535 2.00 11.47 -37.64
N PHE A 536 2.70 11.16 -38.73
CA PHE A 536 4.15 11.24 -38.76
C PHE A 536 4.68 11.95 -39.99
N ARG A 537 5.89 12.52 -39.85
CA ARG A 537 6.58 13.25 -40.91
C ARG A 537 7.91 12.59 -41.24
N TYR A 538 8.11 12.30 -42.54
CA TYR A 538 9.38 11.86 -43.10
C TYR A 538 10.04 13.01 -43.86
N PHE A 539 11.10 13.57 -43.31
CA PHE A 539 11.83 14.71 -43.84
C PHE A 539 12.92 14.28 -44.85
N VAL A 540 13.05 15.05 -45.93
CA VAL A 540 14.01 14.84 -47.02
C VAL A 540 14.71 16.13 -47.40
N ASP A 541 15.98 16.06 -47.81
CA ASP A 541 16.74 17.19 -48.36
C ASP A 541 16.84 17.04 -49.88
N LEU A 542 16.18 17.93 -50.61
CA LEU A 542 16.13 17.90 -52.08
C LEU A 542 17.26 18.69 -52.75
N THR A 543 18.29 19.11 -52.02
CA THR A 543 19.41 19.90 -52.56
C THR A 543 20.08 19.20 -53.74
N SER A 544 20.38 17.90 -53.62
CA SER A 544 20.96 17.08 -54.68
C SER A 544 20.09 17.00 -55.93
N GLU A 545 18.79 16.82 -55.75
CA GLU A 545 17.78 16.71 -56.80
C GLU A 545 17.64 18.02 -57.56
N PHE A 546 17.59 19.14 -56.84
CA PHE A 546 17.51 20.48 -57.42
C PHE A 546 18.82 20.87 -58.14
N ASP A 547 19.99 20.55 -57.57
CA ASP A 547 21.28 20.75 -58.23
C ASP A 547 21.43 19.91 -59.52
N ALA A 548 20.78 18.75 -59.57
CA ALA A 548 20.68 17.91 -60.76
C ALA A 548 19.68 18.45 -61.82
N GLY A 549 18.96 19.52 -61.50
CA GLY A 549 18.04 20.22 -62.39
C GLY A 549 16.61 19.69 -62.38
N TYR A 550 16.23 18.88 -61.40
CA TYR A 550 14.84 18.54 -61.12
C TYR A 550 14.14 19.69 -60.40
N SER A 551 12.82 19.72 -60.50
CA SER A 551 11.95 20.61 -59.73
C SER A 551 11.02 19.78 -58.84
N LEU A 552 10.35 20.42 -57.89
CA LEU A 552 9.36 19.72 -57.04
C LEU A 552 8.28 19.02 -57.87
N ASP A 553 7.83 19.62 -58.98
CA ASP A 553 6.86 19.03 -59.92
C ASP A 553 7.34 17.73 -60.60
N ASP A 554 8.66 17.45 -60.58
CA ASP A 554 9.23 16.23 -61.13
C ASP A 554 9.20 15.08 -60.12
N ILE A 555 9.01 15.35 -58.82
CA ILE A 555 8.99 14.36 -57.76
C ILE A 555 7.55 13.94 -57.48
N THR A 556 7.31 12.63 -57.41
CA THR A 556 6.00 12.07 -57.07
C THR A 556 6.08 11.27 -55.78
N VAL A 557 5.13 11.49 -54.88
CA VAL A 557 4.86 10.61 -53.75
C VAL A 557 3.76 9.61 -54.12
N SER A 558 3.94 8.34 -53.76
CA SER A 558 2.91 7.32 -53.98
C SER A 558 2.94 6.29 -52.85
N ALA A 559 1.76 5.81 -52.44
CA ALA A 559 1.64 4.76 -51.44
C ALA A 559 0.95 3.53 -52.05
N ALA A 560 1.70 2.44 -52.24
CA ALA A 560 1.17 1.20 -52.82
C ALA A 560 0.40 0.35 -51.80
N TYR A 561 0.75 0.50 -50.52
CA TYR A 561 0.10 -0.09 -49.36
C TYR A 561 0.10 0.95 -48.25
N SER A 562 -1.06 1.24 -47.68
CA SER A 562 -1.19 2.17 -46.56
C SER A 562 -2.39 1.77 -45.72
N GLN A 563 -2.19 1.77 -44.40
CA GLN A 563 -3.27 1.70 -43.41
C GLN A 563 -3.58 3.07 -42.79
N ALA A 564 -2.88 4.14 -43.21
CA ALA A 564 -3.16 5.52 -42.87
C ALA A 564 -4.38 6.07 -43.63
N SER A 565 -4.99 7.12 -43.09
CA SER A 565 -6.09 7.85 -43.72
C SER A 565 -5.60 8.59 -44.97
N SER A 566 -4.39 9.15 -44.91
CA SER A 566 -3.75 9.83 -46.03
C SER A 566 -2.22 9.77 -46.03
N VAL A 567 -1.63 10.02 -47.20
CA VAL A 567 -0.19 10.24 -47.40
C VAL A 567 -0.06 11.46 -48.30
N SER A 568 0.61 12.50 -47.84
CA SER A 568 0.71 13.78 -48.56
C SER A 568 1.66 13.71 -49.75
N ASP A 569 1.56 14.70 -50.65
CA ASP A 569 2.70 15.09 -51.48
C ASP A 569 3.76 15.79 -50.62
N LEU A 570 4.93 16.11 -51.19
CA LEU A 570 5.99 16.81 -50.47
C LEU A 570 5.58 18.24 -50.09
N THR A 571 5.69 18.55 -48.80
CA THR A 571 5.43 19.87 -48.22
C THR A 571 6.75 20.50 -47.81
N LEU A 572 6.94 21.79 -48.10
CA LEU A 572 8.17 22.51 -47.73
C LEU A 572 8.23 22.64 -46.20
N TRP A 573 9.35 22.26 -45.60
CA TRP A 573 9.69 22.55 -44.20
C TRP A 573 10.52 23.84 -44.13
N SER A 574 11.67 23.85 -44.82
CA SER A 574 12.62 24.97 -44.83
C SER A 574 13.68 24.81 -45.89
N ASP A 575 14.16 25.88 -46.53
CA ASP A 575 15.19 25.80 -47.58
C ASP A 575 14.86 24.73 -48.65
N ASN A 576 15.62 23.63 -48.70
CA ASN A 576 15.42 22.46 -49.55
C ASN A 576 14.94 21.23 -48.75
N ILE A 577 14.62 21.38 -47.47
CA ILE A 577 14.03 20.36 -46.63
C ILE A 577 12.51 20.34 -46.87
N TYR A 578 12.01 19.18 -47.23
CA TYR A 578 10.60 18.89 -47.42
C TYR A 578 10.20 17.71 -46.55
N TYR A 579 8.91 17.46 -46.39
CA TYR A 579 8.43 16.25 -45.73
C TYR A 579 7.23 15.61 -46.43
N VAL A 580 7.11 14.29 -46.24
CA VAL A 580 5.89 13.54 -46.48
C VAL A 580 5.19 13.36 -45.13
N GLU A 581 3.94 13.80 -45.05
CA GLU A 581 3.07 13.54 -43.90
C GLU A 581 2.25 12.28 -44.15
N VAL A 582 2.21 11.42 -43.15
CA VAL A 582 1.35 10.24 -43.10
C VAL A 582 0.41 10.42 -41.93
N ASP A 583 -0.88 10.47 -42.23
CA ASP A 583 -1.93 10.89 -41.31
C ASP A 583 -2.87 9.72 -41.00
N PHE A 584 -3.13 9.46 -39.72
CA PHE A 584 -4.04 8.43 -39.22
C PHE A 584 -5.36 9.01 -38.70
N ASP A 585 -5.75 10.25 -39.05
CA ASP A 585 -7.04 10.84 -38.67
C ASP A 585 -8.21 9.87 -38.85
N GLY A 586 -8.88 9.55 -37.73
CA GLY A 586 -10.00 8.62 -37.63
C GLY A 586 -9.62 7.13 -37.76
N VAL A 587 -8.34 6.78 -37.70
CA VAL A 587 -7.82 5.41 -37.70
C VAL A 587 -7.37 5.04 -36.29
N GLU A 588 -8.20 4.24 -35.61
CA GLU A 588 -7.90 3.77 -34.26
C GLU A 588 -6.62 2.90 -34.24
N ILE A 589 -5.68 3.27 -33.38
CA ILE A 589 -4.50 2.49 -33.01
C ILE A 589 -4.53 2.34 -31.49
N SER A 590 -4.58 1.10 -31.00
CA SER A 590 -4.79 0.82 -29.58
C SER A 590 -4.09 -0.47 -29.12
N PRO A 591 -3.69 -0.56 -27.84
CA PRO A 591 -2.97 -1.72 -27.29
C PRO A 591 -3.91 -2.91 -27.00
N ILE A 592 -4.86 -3.24 -27.89
CA ILE A 592 -5.85 -4.32 -27.67
C ILE A 592 -5.48 -5.65 -28.33
N SER A 593 -4.62 -5.62 -29.35
CA SER A 593 -4.13 -6.80 -30.07
C SER A 593 -2.88 -6.46 -30.89
N ALA A 594 -2.13 -7.49 -31.30
CA ALA A 594 -0.94 -7.30 -32.14
C ALA A 594 -1.22 -6.64 -33.52
N SER A 595 -2.45 -6.65 -34.02
CA SER A 595 -2.82 -5.95 -35.25
C SER A 595 -3.39 -4.55 -35.01
N ASP A 596 -4.03 -4.33 -33.86
CA ASP A 596 -4.65 -3.04 -33.54
C ASP A 596 -3.63 -2.05 -32.99
N SER A 597 -2.60 -2.56 -32.30
CA SER A 597 -1.47 -1.80 -31.73
C SER A 597 -0.50 -1.25 -32.76
N GLN A 598 -0.67 -1.56 -34.05
CA GLN A 598 0.24 -1.07 -35.08
C GLN A 598 -0.46 -0.80 -36.42
N LYS A 599 0.08 0.12 -37.21
CA LYS A 599 -0.36 0.38 -38.59
C LYS A 599 0.85 0.56 -39.51
N GLU A 600 0.87 -0.15 -40.63
CA GLU A 600 1.95 -0.07 -41.62
C GLU A 600 1.58 0.83 -42.81
N VAL A 601 2.53 1.66 -43.22
CA VAL A 601 2.45 2.51 -44.42
C VAL A 601 3.70 2.36 -45.27
N GLN A 602 3.52 2.14 -46.57
CA GLN A 602 4.59 2.07 -47.56
C GLN A 602 4.44 3.21 -48.54
N PHE A 603 5.33 4.19 -48.48
CA PHE A 603 5.34 5.35 -49.38
C PHE A 603 6.66 5.46 -50.13
N ARG A 604 6.57 5.96 -51.36
CA ARG A 604 7.67 6.06 -52.31
C ARG A 604 7.78 7.46 -52.86
N MET A 605 8.97 8.02 -52.78
CA MET A 605 9.35 9.25 -53.47
C MET A 605 10.13 8.87 -54.73
N SER A 606 9.72 9.40 -55.89
CA SER A 606 10.28 9.01 -57.19
C SER A 606 10.52 10.19 -58.11
N LEU A 607 11.64 10.16 -58.81
CA LEU A 607 11.94 11.06 -59.90
C LEU A 607 11.51 10.46 -61.26
N PRO A 608 11.43 11.27 -62.35
CA PRO A 608 10.94 10.79 -63.64
C PRO A 608 11.87 9.76 -64.27
N THR A 609 11.28 8.78 -64.97
CA THR A 609 12.01 7.69 -65.68
C THR A 609 12.51 8.08 -67.07
N THR A 610 12.27 9.33 -67.50
CA THR A 610 12.57 9.84 -68.85
C THR A 610 13.95 10.51 -68.98
N SER A 611 14.68 10.66 -67.88
CA SER A 611 16.03 11.24 -67.81
C SER A 611 17.09 10.13 -67.61
N ASN A 612 18.32 10.36 -68.10
CA ASN A 612 19.48 9.49 -67.86
C ASN A 612 20.47 10.09 -66.84
N ASP A 613 20.11 11.20 -66.19
CA ASP A 613 20.98 11.97 -65.28
C ASP A 613 20.58 11.79 -63.80
N ALA A 614 21.59 11.82 -62.91
CA ALA A 614 21.63 11.74 -61.44
C ALA A 614 20.69 10.75 -60.70
N GLU A 615 21.22 10.08 -59.68
CA GLU A 615 20.49 9.09 -58.88
C GLU A 615 19.74 9.79 -57.75
N TRP A 616 18.59 9.26 -57.29
CA TRP A 616 17.95 9.72 -56.05
C TRP A 616 18.96 9.60 -54.92
N ASP A 617 19.19 10.68 -54.17
CA ASP A 617 20.14 10.73 -53.07
C ASP A 617 19.41 11.07 -51.78
N ASN A 618 19.40 10.11 -50.86
CA ASN A 618 18.78 10.23 -49.55
C ASN A 618 19.82 10.31 -48.44
N THR A 619 21.11 10.49 -48.76
CA THR A 619 22.17 10.44 -47.74
C THR A 619 22.17 11.65 -46.80
N ASP A 620 21.62 12.78 -47.25
CA ASP A 620 21.47 14.02 -46.49
C ASP A 620 20.02 14.24 -46.00
N ASP A 621 19.10 13.30 -46.27
CA ASP A 621 17.71 13.36 -45.79
C ASP A 621 17.69 13.32 -44.25
N PRO A 622 17.02 14.27 -43.55
CA PRO A 622 17.01 14.25 -42.09
C PRO A 622 16.35 13.01 -41.49
N SER A 623 15.30 12.49 -42.11
CA SER A 623 14.65 11.25 -41.67
C SER A 623 15.30 9.98 -42.20
N TRP A 624 16.47 10.05 -42.84
CA TRP A 624 17.15 8.86 -43.34
C TRP A 624 18.12 8.27 -42.32
N ASP A 625 18.00 6.95 -42.12
CA ASP A 625 19.03 6.13 -41.49
C ASP A 625 19.46 5.00 -42.42
N SER A 626 20.77 4.80 -42.55
CA SER A 626 21.35 3.68 -43.26
C SER A 626 20.95 2.31 -42.69
N ASP A 627 20.61 2.24 -41.40
CA ASP A 627 20.18 1.01 -40.72
C ASP A 627 18.80 0.52 -41.18
N TYR A 628 17.98 1.38 -41.79
CA TYR A 628 16.72 0.99 -42.43
C TYR A 628 16.91 -0.07 -43.54
N SER A 629 18.13 -0.23 -44.05
CA SER A 629 18.46 -1.28 -45.02
C SER A 629 18.56 -2.68 -44.40
N ASN A 630 18.57 -2.80 -43.06
CA ASN A 630 18.81 -4.05 -42.33
C ASN A 630 17.53 -4.70 -41.78
N GLY A 631 16.36 -4.08 -41.95
CA GLY A 631 15.08 -4.53 -41.40
C GLY A 631 14.29 -3.37 -40.83
N TYR A 632 13.16 -3.66 -40.17
CA TYR A 632 12.52 -2.66 -39.32
C TYR A 632 13.45 -2.32 -38.17
N THR A 633 13.58 -1.03 -37.87
CA THR A 633 14.42 -0.48 -36.81
C THR A 633 13.72 0.77 -36.28
N GLU A 634 13.78 0.99 -34.97
CA GLU A 634 13.25 2.21 -34.35
C GLU A 634 13.79 3.46 -35.05
N ALA A 635 12.90 4.34 -35.45
CA ALA A 635 13.17 5.47 -36.31
C ALA A 635 13.00 6.78 -35.55
N THR A 636 14.00 7.15 -34.75
CA THR A 636 14.00 8.41 -34.00
C THR A 636 14.10 9.64 -34.91
N ALA A 637 14.57 9.47 -36.15
CA ALA A 637 14.63 10.53 -37.15
C ALA A 637 13.28 10.80 -37.86
N ILE A 638 12.23 10.04 -37.54
CA ILE A 638 10.87 10.27 -38.06
C ILE A 638 10.03 10.80 -36.90
N ALA A 639 9.55 12.04 -37.04
CA ALA A 639 8.73 12.69 -36.02
C ALA A 639 7.29 12.14 -36.06
N LEU A 640 6.80 11.65 -34.92
CA LEU A 640 5.43 11.16 -34.70
C LEU A 640 4.71 12.11 -33.75
N TYR A 641 3.46 12.42 -34.07
CA TYR A 641 2.60 13.33 -33.32
C TYR A 641 1.31 12.62 -32.94
N ASP A 642 0.75 13.02 -31.80
CA ASP A 642 -0.61 12.72 -31.36
C ASP A 642 -1.36 14.06 -31.30
N GLY A 643 -2.29 14.28 -32.23
CA GLY A 643 -2.77 15.63 -32.53
C GLY A 643 -1.62 16.52 -33.01
N ASP A 644 -1.34 17.60 -32.29
CA ASP A 644 -0.25 18.53 -32.60
C ASP A 644 0.98 18.35 -31.70
N GLU A 645 0.92 17.48 -30.70
CA GLU A 645 2.02 17.20 -29.77
C GLU A 645 3.01 16.22 -30.39
N LEU A 646 4.31 16.56 -30.38
CA LEU A 646 5.38 15.64 -30.77
C LEU A 646 5.59 14.59 -29.67
N VAL A 647 5.19 13.35 -29.94
CA VAL A 647 5.25 12.24 -28.97
C VAL A 647 6.43 11.30 -29.19
N TRP A 648 7.07 11.34 -30.36
CA TRP A 648 8.27 10.55 -30.65
C TRP A 648 9.11 11.13 -31.78
N GLY A 649 10.42 10.91 -31.70
CA GLY A 649 11.39 11.29 -32.72
C GLY A 649 11.75 12.77 -32.69
N GLU A 650 12.41 13.24 -33.75
CA GLU A 650 12.95 14.59 -33.84
C GLU A 650 12.58 15.26 -35.18
N GLU A 651 12.36 16.58 -35.13
CA GLU A 651 12.25 17.42 -36.32
C GLU A 651 13.62 17.99 -36.72
N PRO A 652 13.90 18.21 -38.02
CA PRO A 652 15.11 18.91 -38.44
C PRO A 652 15.04 20.42 -38.12
N ASP A 653 16.20 21.00 -37.82
CA ASP A 653 16.36 22.46 -37.70
C ASP A 653 15.81 23.17 -38.95
N GLY A 654 15.10 24.28 -38.75
CA GLY A 654 14.80 25.22 -39.83
C GLY A 654 13.33 25.40 -40.20
N GLY A 655 12.36 24.68 -39.59
CA GLY A 655 10.93 24.73 -39.93
C GLY A 655 10.24 26.10 -39.95
N CYS A 656 10.96 27.16 -39.61
CA CYS A 656 10.51 28.54 -39.68
C CYS A 656 11.49 29.55 -40.31
N LEU A 657 12.50 29.10 -41.07
CA LEU A 657 13.53 29.98 -41.63
C LEU A 657 13.75 29.70 -43.12
N ASP A 658 13.05 30.46 -43.98
CA ASP A 658 13.43 30.85 -45.38
C ASP A 658 12.28 30.75 -46.41
N THR A 659 11.11 31.32 -46.08
CA THR A 659 10.20 31.88 -47.08
C THR A 659 10.06 33.38 -46.80
N ASP A 660 9.70 34.22 -47.80
CA ASP A 660 9.27 35.62 -47.57
C ASP A 660 7.92 35.68 -46.77
N GLU A 661 7.64 34.68 -45.94
CA GLU A 661 6.40 34.42 -45.21
C GLU A 661 6.74 34.35 -43.72
N ASN A 662 6.09 35.20 -42.92
CA ASN A 662 6.36 35.36 -41.50
C ASN A 662 5.96 34.11 -40.72
N CYS A 663 6.84 33.66 -39.86
CA CYS A 663 6.59 32.53 -38.98
C CYS A 663 5.85 32.93 -37.70
N ALA A 664 4.95 32.05 -37.25
CA ALA A 664 4.37 32.22 -35.93
C ALA A 664 5.47 32.03 -34.86
N PRO A 665 5.52 32.88 -33.83
CA PRO A 665 6.48 32.71 -32.74
C PRO A 665 6.17 31.42 -31.95
N SER A 666 7.16 30.91 -31.21
CA SER A 666 6.99 29.83 -30.24
C SER A 666 6.91 30.43 -28.84
N ALA A 667 5.80 30.22 -28.13
CA ALA A 667 5.67 30.63 -26.73
C ALA A 667 6.21 29.52 -25.81
N ASP A 668 6.87 29.89 -24.72
CA ASP A 668 7.48 28.91 -23.81
C ASP A 668 6.52 28.58 -22.66
N ASP A 669 6.47 27.32 -22.24
CA ASP A 669 5.81 26.97 -20.98
C ASP A 669 6.56 27.59 -19.79
N VAL A 670 5.81 28.03 -18.77
CA VAL A 670 6.39 28.70 -17.60
C VAL A 670 5.77 28.15 -16.32
N ASP A 671 6.63 27.65 -15.44
CA ASP A 671 6.23 27.31 -14.08
C ASP A 671 6.39 28.52 -13.15
N ALA A 672 5.42 28.71 -12.27
CA ALA A 672 5.47 29.70 -11.21
C ALA A 672 4.94 29.11 -9.90
N THR A 673 5.48 29.60 -8.79
CA THR A 673 4.96 29.29 -7.45
C THR A 673 4.59 30.57 -6.73
N THR A 674 3.56 30.51 -5.88
CA THR A 674 3.14 31.64 -5.05
C THR A 674 2.57 31.17 -3.73
N ALA A 675 2.74 31.98 -2.68
CA ALA A 675 2.12 31.70 -1.40
C ALA A 675 0.58 31.88 -1.48
N TYR A 676 -0.15 31.17 -0.62
CA TYR A 676 -1.60 31.31 -0.45
C TYR A 676 -2.07 32.77 -0.44
N GLY A 677 -3.09 33.07 -1.25
CA GLY A 677 -3.69 34.40 -1.37
C GLY A 677 -2.75 35.50 -1.90
N THR A 678 -1.59 35.14 -2.44
CA THR A 678 -0.59 36.10 -2.94
C THR A 678 -0.51 36.04 -4.47
N SER A 679 -0.62 37.20 -5.13
CA SER A 679 -0.40 37.29 -6.57
C SER A 679 1.07 37.08 -6.94
N VAL A 680 1.33 36.36 -8.03
CA VAL A 680 2.68 36.17 -8.59
C VAL A 680 2.83 36.88 -9.93
N SER A 681 4.01 37.47 -10.12
CA SER A 681 4.42 38.12 -11.36
C SER A 681 5.24 37.14 -12.19
N ILE A 682 4.67 36.67 -13.29
CA ILE A 682 5.22 35.65 -14.17
C ILE A 682 5.78 36.35 -15.41
N THR A 683 7.05 36.08 -15.74
CA THR A 683 7.65 36.62 -16.96
C THR A 683 7.40 35.62 -18.07
N LEU A 684 6.62 36.04 -19.07
CA LEU A 684 6.37 35.27 -20.27
C LEU A 684 7.54 35.44 -21.23
N SER A 685 7.90 34.36 -21.91
CA SER A 685 8.90 34.36 -22.96
C SER A 685 8.37 33.66 -24.19
N ALA A 686 8.88 34.10 -25.34
CA ALA A 686 8.61 33.48 -26.61
C ALA A 686 9.80 33.77 -27.50
N GLU A 687 10.11 32.82 -28.37
CA GLU A 687 11.12 32.95 -29.39
C GLU A 687 10.46 33.13 -30.75
N ASP A 688 11.05 33.99 -31.56
CA ASP A 688 10.66 34.22 -32.93
C ASP A 688 11.92 34.13 -33.77
N LEU A 689 11.90 33.21 -34.73
CA LEU A 689 13.09 32.80 -35.47
C LEU A 689 13.43 33.80 -36.58
N ASP A 690 12.43 34.39 -37.23
CA ASP A 690 12.58 35.36 -38.33
C ASP A 690 12.23 36.80 -37.93
N GLY A 691 11.69 37.02 -36.72
CA GLY A 691 11.30 38.34 -36.23
C GLY A 691 11.64 38.65 -34.76
N SER A 692 10.66 39.23 -34.09
CA SER A 692 10.67 39.67 -32.70
C SER A 692 9.26 39.75 -32.15
N ILE A 693 9.08 39.37 -30.90
CA ILE A 693 7.78 39.37 -30.23
C ILE A 693 7.24 40.80 -30.06
N ALA A 694 6.04 41.06 -30.58
CA ALA A 694 5.34 42.33 -30.44
C ALA A 694 4.43 42.39 -29.21
N SER A 695 3.73 41.30 -28.88
CA SER A 695 2.81 41.25 -27.74
C SER A 695 2.51 39.83 -27.26
N TYR A 696 1.98 39.73 -26.04
CA TYR A 696 1.43 38.51 -25.47
C TYR A 696 -0.05 38.69 -25.15
N ALA A 697 -0.84 37.62 -25.21
CA ALA A 697 -2.26 37.62 -24.87
C ALA A 697 -2.67 36.34 -24.13
N ILE A 698 -3.65 36.44 -23.24
CA ILE A 698 -4.23 35.29 -22.55
C ILE A 698 -5.18 34.56 -23.50
N ALA A 699 -5.00 33.25 -23.63
CA ALA A 699 -5.78 32.39 -24.51
C ALA A 699 -6.88 31.63 -23.76
N SER A 700 -6.57 31.11 -22.56
CA SER A 700 -7.55 30.60 -21.59
C SER A 700 -7.31 31.26 -20.23
N GLU A 701 -8.40 31.55 -19.52
CA GLU A 701 -8.30 31.98 -18.12
C GLU A 701 -8.05 30.75 -17.22
N PRO A 702 -7.40 30.95 -16.06
CA PRO A 702 -7.30 29.93 -15.04
C PRO A 702 -8.65 29.57 -14.41
N SER A 703 -8.74 28.40 -13.78
CA SER A 703 -9.98 27.90 -13.18
C SER A 703 -10.21 28.48 -11.78
N ASP A 704 -9.12 28.69 -11.03
CA ASP A 704 -9.15 29.03 -9.60
C ASP A 704 -8.36 30.30 -9.28
N GLY A 705 -8.29 31.19 -10.26
CA GLY A 705 -7.68 32.50 -10.12
C GLY A 705 -8.06 33.45 -11.25
N SER A 706 -7.34 34.55 -11.34
CA SER A 706 -7.47 35.52 -12.42
C SER A 706 -6.11 35.99 -12.89
N VAL A 707 -5.98 36.18 -14.20
CA VAL A 707 -4.74 36.66 -14.80
C VAL A 707 -4.93 38.01 -15.48
N SER A 708 -3.93 38.88 -15.36
CA SER A 708 -3.86 40.12 -16.13
C SER A 708 -2.48 40.29 -16.75
N ILE A 709 -2.42 40.77 -17.99
CA ILE A 709 -1.19 40.87 -18.74
C ILE A 709 -0.82 42.34 -19.04
N SER A 710 0.46 42.67 -18.87
CA SER A 710 1.01 43.98 -19.20
C SER A 710 2.44 43.83 -19.74
N GLY A 711 2.57 43.85 -21.07
CA GLY A 711 3.86 43.57 -21.73
C GLY A 711 4.12 42.07 -21.74
N ASN A 712 5.33 41.65 -21.33
CA ASN A 712 5.70 40.25 -21.17
C ASN A 712 5.54 39.76 -19.72
N THR A 713 4.72 40.44 -18.92
CA THR A 713 4.47 40.08 -17.53
C THR A 713 3.00 39.76 -17.35
N ALA A 714 2.71 38.52 -16.98
CA ALA A 714 1.42 38.09 -16.46
C ALA A 714 1.42 38.22 -14.94
N ILE A 715 0.34 38.76 -14.38
CA ILE A 715 0.09 38.77 -12.94
C ILE A 715 -1.07 37.81 -12.71
N TYR A 716 -0.74 36.64 -12.16
CA TYR A 716 -1.72 35.66 -11.69
C TYR A 716 -2.09 36.00 -10.24
N THR A 717 -3.39 35.96 -9.94
CA THR A 717 -3.93 36.16 -8.59
C THR A 717 -4.84 34.98 -8.28
N PRO A 718 -4.49 34.10 -7.33
CA PRO A 718 -5.37 33.02 -6.86
C PRO A 718 -6.68 33.59 -6.32
N ASP A 719 -7.76 32.81 -6.40
CA ASP A 719 -8.99 33.12 -5.67
C ASP A 719 -8.76 33.04 -4.14
N ASP A 720 -9.56 33.80 -3.37
CA ASP A 720 -9.36 34.07 -1.93
C ASP A 720 -9.23 32.81 -1.04
N SER A 721 -9.56 31.61 -1.54
CA SER A 721 -9.50 30.33 -0.81
C SER A 721 -8.72 29.22 -1.51
N PHE A 722 -8.13 29.48 -2.68
CA PHE A 722 -7.49 28.45 -3.49
C PHE A 722 -6.04 28.19 -3.06
N TYR A 723 -5.66 26.91 -3.03
CA TYR A 723 -4.31 26.39 -2.96
C TYR A 723 -4.25 25.09 -3.78
N GLY A 724 -3.08 24.73 -4.28
CA GLY A 724 -2.90 23.66 -5.27
C GLY A 724 -2.52 24.22 -6.65
N ASP A 725 -2.59 23.37 -7.66
CA ASP A 725 -2.15 23.71 -9.01
C ASP A 725 -3.28 24.29 -9.85
N ASP A 726 -3.00 25.42 -10.48
CA ASP A 726 -3.87 26.09 -11.45
C ASP A 726 -3.06 26.36 -12.72
N SER A 727 -3.75 26.58 -13.84
CA SER A 727 -3.05 26.84 -15.09
C SER A 727 -3.85 27.76 -15.99
N PHE A 728 -3.14 28.55 -16.77
CA PHE A 728 -3.73 29.35 -17.83
C PHE A 728 -2.84 29.29 -19.07
N THR A 729 -3.44 29.46 -20.25
CA THR A 729 -2.67 29.45 -21.49
C THR A 729 -2.52 30.86 -22.04
N TYR A 730 -1.41 31.11 -22.73
CA TYR A 730 -1.13 32.38 -23.39
C TYR A 730 -0.54 32.18 -24.78
N THR A 731 -0.69 33.17 -25.64
CA THR A 731 -0.06 33.20 -26.96
C THR A 731 0.85 34.41 -27.09
N ALA A 732 1.86 34.29 -27.94
CA ALA A 732 2.71 35.38 -28.39
C ALA A 732 2.33 35.80 -29.81
N THR A 733 2.48 37.09 -30.13
CA THR A 733 2.31 37.64 -31.47
C THR A 733 3.60 38.34 -31.89
N ASP A 734 4.11 38.04 -33.07
CA ASP A 734 5.32 38.66 -33.61
C ASP A 734 5.09 40.07 -34.19
N ASN A 735 6.16 40.67 -34.73
CA ASN A 735 6.14 42.01 -35.32
C ASN A 735 5.48 42.12 -36.70
N GLU A 736 5.08 41.03 -37.34
CA GLU A 736 4.36 41.00 -38.62
C GLU A 736 2.89 40.51 -38.48
N GLY A 737 2.51 39.95 -37.34
CA GLY A 737 1.14 39.72 -36.88
C GLY A 737 0.70 38.27 -36.74
N GLU A 738 1.58 37.27 -36.90
CA GLU A 738 1.22 35.86 -36.66
C GLU A 738 1.23 35.52 -35.16
N VAL A 739 0.48 34.48 -34.79
CA VAL A 739 0.19 34.13 -33.39
C VAL A 739 0.66 32.71 -33.11
N SER A 740 1.40 32.51 -32.02
CA SER A 740 1.87 31.20 -31.57
C SER A 740 0.72 30.23 -31.28
N SER A 741 1.03 28.94 -31.26
CA SER A 741 0.25 27.99 -30.47
C SER A 741 0.22 28.43 -28.99
N PRO A 742 -0.85 28.15 -28.24
CA PRO A 742 -0.89 28.47 -26.82
C PRO A 742 0.18 27.70 -26.04
N ALA A 743 0.92 28.41 -25.18
CA ALA A 743 1.79 27.82 -24.17
C ALA A 743 1.11 27.87 -22.81
N THR A 744 1.46 26.94 -21.93
CA THR A 744 0.88 26.77 -20.61
C THR A 744 1.72 27.47 -19.55
N VAL A 745 1.05 28.22 -18.70
CA VAL A 745 1.63 28.68 -17.43
C VAL A 745 1.03 27.83 -16.33
N SER A 746 1.86 27.00 -15.71
CA SER A 746 1.50 26.20 -14.55
C SER A 746 1.83 26.99 -13.29
N VAL A 747 0.83 27.22 -12.44
CA VAL A 747 0.99 27.96 -11.18
C VAL A 747 0.66 27.06 -10.02
N SER A 748 1.65 26.79 -9.16
CA SER A 748 1.41 26.11 -7.89
C SER A 748 1.22 27.14 -6.77
N VAL A 749 0.06 27.11 -6.12
CA VAL A 749 -0.28 27.97 -4.99
C VAL A 749 -0.07 27.19 -3.70
N ASP A 750 0.90 27.62 -2.89
CA ASP A 750 1.21 26.96 -1.62
C ASP A 750 -0.04 26.89 -0.73
N ALA A 751 -0.18 25.79 0.01
CA ALA A 751 -1.21 25.64 1.03
C ALA A 751 -1.17 26.79 2.06
N PRO A 752 -2.32 27.18 2.65
CA PRO A 752 -2.31 28.16 3.72
C PRO A 752 -1.43 27.67 4.86
N ILE A 753 -0.61 28.56 5.41
CA ILE A 753 0.15 28.29 6.62
C ILE A 753 -0.85 28.20 7.79
N VAL A 754 -1.10 26.99 8.28
CA VAL A 754 -2.01 26.73 9.40
C VAL A 754 -1.22 26.63 10.71
N PRO A 755 -1.64 27.34 11.78
CA PRO A 755 -1.11 27.16 13.13
C PRO A 755 -1.30 25.73 13.63
N ALA A 756 -0.30 25.16 14.30
CA ALA A 756 -0.36 23.87 14.98
C ALA A 756 0.22 23.97 16.40
N VAL A 757 -0.22 23.09 17.28
CA VAL A 757 0.30 22.94 18.64
C VAL A 757 0.26 21.46 19.03
N SER A 758 1.26 20.99 19.76
CA SER A 758 1.30 19.63 20.29
C SER A 758 1.89 19.56 21.70
N ILE A 759 1.50 18.53 22.44
CA ILE A 759 2.02 18.17 23.76
C ILE A 759 3.06 17.06 23.59
N SER A 760 4.23 17.24 24.19
CA SER A 760 5.31 16.24 24.19
C SER A 760 5.75 15.85 25.61
N GLY A 761 6.10 14.58 25.78
CA GLY A 761 6.62 14.04 27.05
C GLY A 761 5.57 13.68 28.11
N LEU A 762 4.29 13.67 27.75
CA LEU A 762 3.18 13.13 28.53
C LEU A 762 2.34 12.24 27.62
N SER A 763 1.83 11.13 28.17
CA SER A 763 0.93 10.20 27.49
C SER A 763 -0.44 10.18 28.17
N ASP A 764 -1.47 9.80 27.41
CA ASP A 764 -2.80 9.60 27.97
C ASP A 764 -2.75 8.58 29.12
N TYR A 765 -3.41 8.98 30.21
CA TYR A 765 -3.56 8.27 31.48
C TYR A 765 -2.30 8.14 32.34
N ASP A 766 -1.22 8.87 32.05
CA ASP A 766 -0.07 8.96 32.95
C ASP A 766 -0.50 9.32 34.39
N GLU A 767 0.09 8.64 35.38
CA GLU A 767 -0.20 8.85 36.80
C GLU A 767 0.63 10.01 37.38
N VAL A 768 -0.05 10.98 38.00
CA VAL A 768 0.59 12.15 38.63
C VAL A 768 0.06 12.37 40.04
N GLU A 769 0.90 12.86 40.96
CA GLU A 769 0.47 13.03 42.36
C GLU A 769 -0.43 14.25 42.57
N VAL A 770 -1.35 14.16 43.51
CA VAL A 770 -2.14 15.31 44.00
C VAL A 770 -1.23 16.47 44.43
N SER A 771 -1.60 17.70 44.08
CA SER A 771 -0.81 18.92 44.35
C SER A 771 0.60 18.95 43.76
N SER A 772 0.97 18.01 42.88
CA SER A 772 2.24 18.03 42.17
C SER A 772 2.23 19.08 41.05
N SER A 773 3.41 19.51 40.64
CA SER A 773 3.59 20.39 39.48
C SER A 773 4.11 19.55 38.32
N VAL A 774 3.29 19.38 37.29
CA VAL A 774 3.59 18.60 36.09
C VAL A 774 4.14 19.54 35.02
N ALA A 775 5.22 19.11 34.35
CA ALA A 775 5.80 19.84 33.23
C ALA A 775 5.12 19.38 31.93
N VAL A 776 4.48 20.30 31.23
CA VAL A 776 3.83 20.07 29.93
C VAL A 776 4.72 20.72 28.88
N SER A 777 5.43 19.92 28.09
CA SER A 777 6.20 20.46 26.96
C SER A 777 5.25 20.70 25.81
N VAL A 778 5.32 21.89 25.23
CA VAL A 778 4.43 22.35 24.17
C VAL A 778 5.28 22.83 23.02
N ASP A 779 5.06 22.24 21.86
CA ASP A 779 5.68 22.61 20.61
C ASP A 779 4.62 23.33 19.76
N VAL A 780 4.97 24.49 19.19
CA VAL A 780 4.06 25.29 18.36
C VAL A 780 4.65 25.52 16.98
N GLU A 781 3.85 25.33 15.95
CA GLU A 781 4.24 25.61 14.58
C GLU A 781 3.30 26.66 13.99
N ASN A 782 3.85 27.65 13.28
CA ASN A 782 3.06 28.72 12.65
C ASN A 782 2.13 29.50 13.60
N ALA A 783 2.45 29.49 14.90
CA ALA A 783 1.82 30.24 15.98
C ALA A 783 2.88 31.01 16.79
N GLU A 784 2.45 32.04 17.51
CA GLU A 784 3.35 32.86 18.34
C GLU A 784 3.45 32.33 19.78
N GLY A 785 2.58 31.39 20.15
CA GLY A 785 2.51 30.82 21.49
C GLY A 785 1.36 29.83 21.66
N ALA A 786 1.12 29.39 22.89
CA ALA A 786 0.00 28.52 23.23
C ALA A 786 -0.57 28.85 24.62
N ASN A 787 -1.89 28.76 24.75
CA ASN A 787 -2.58 28.79 26.03
C ASN A 787 -2.75 27.36 26.56
N VAL A 788 -2.44 27.15 27.83
CA VAL A 788 -2.54 25.85 28.49
C VAL A 788 -3.68 25.87 29.48
N TYR A 789 -4.59 24.91 29.35
CA TYR A 789 -5.80 24.74 30.13
C TYR A 789 -5.73 23.47 30.97
N LEU A 790 -6.32 23.51 32.16
CA LEU A 790 -6.61 22.34 32.99
C LEU A 790 -8.12 22.27 33.20
N ASP A 791 -8.77 21.22 32.71
CA ASP A 791 -10.24 21.06 32.72
C ASP A 791 -11.00 22.30 32.22
N GLY A 792 -10.45 22.96 31.20
CA GLY A 792 -11.01 24.18 30.59
C GLY A 792 -10.75 25.48 31.37
N GLU A 793 -9.97 25.47 32.45
CA GLU A 793 -9.47 26.69 33.11
C GLU A 793 -8.06 27.03 32.64
N LEU A 794 -7.86 28.27 32.14
CA LEU A 794 -6.54 28.73 31.68
C LEU A 794 -5.56 28.76 32.86
N VAL A 795 -4.49 27.96 32.79
CA VAL A 795 -3.48 27.82 33.84
C VAL A 795 -2.13 28.43 33.48
N ASP A 796 -1.77 28.49 32.20
CA ASP A 796 -0.53 29.12 31.71
C ASP A 796 -0.66 29.63 30.27
N SER A 797 0.26 30.49 29.84
CA SER A 797 0.39 30.97 28.46
C SER A 797 1.86 31.05 28.07
N LEU A 798 2.22 30.39 26.97
CA LEU A 798 3.57 30.28 26.43
C LEU A 798 3.73 31.16 25.19
N SER A 799 4.96 31.60 24.92
CA SER A 799 5.35 32.28 23.67
C SER A 799 6.41 31.43 22.98
N GLY A 800 6.09 30.95 21.78
CA GLY A 800 6.81 29.89 21.08
C GLY A 800 6.79 28.56 21.85
N ASP A 801 7.68 27.66 21.44
CA ASP A 801 7.90 26.38 22.12
C ASP A 801 8.30 26.60 23.58
N GLY A 802 7.83 25.74 24.48
CA GLY A 802 8.14 25.89 25.88
C GLY A 802 7.62 24.79 26.76
N THR A 803 7.79 24.99 28.07
CA THR A 803 7.29 24.07 29.08
C THR A 803 6.41 24.85 30.04
N ALA A 804 5.12 24.51 30.10
CA ALA A 804 4.19 25.00 31.11
C ALA A 804 4.26 24.12 32.36
N TYR A 805 4.05 24.71 33.53
CA TYR A 805 4.05 23.98 34.80
C TYR A 805 2.64 24.00 35.41
N VAL A 806 1.92 22.90 35.25
CA VAL A 806 0.52 22.77 35.68
C VAL A 806 0.46 22.12 37.06
N THR A 807 -0.21 22.77 38.02
CA THR A 807 -0.39 22.22 39.37
C THR A 807 -1.65 21.36 39.43
N MET A 808 -1.49 20.09 39.77
CA MET A 808 -2.58 19.11 39.87
C MET A 808 -3.50 19.37 41.06
N PRO A 809 -4.79 18.98 40.98
CA PRO A 809 -5.74 19.12 42.08
C PRO A 809 -5.26 18.41 43.36
N ASP A 810 -5.78 18.82 44.51
CA ASP A 810 -5.44 18.25 45.83
C ASP A 810 -6.23 16.98 46.17
N TYR A 811 -6.90 16.38 45.18
CA TYR A 811 -7.68 15.14 45.29
C TYR A 811 -7.51 14.28 44.04
N ALA A 812 -7.63 12.96 44.21
CA ALA A 812 -7.51 12.01 43.11
C ALA A 812 -8.70 12.14 42.13
N THR A 813 -8.41 12.24 40.84
CA THR A 813 -9.38 12.46 39.76
C THR A 813 -8.67 12.26 38.42
N THR A 814 -9.44 12.18 37.33
CA THR A 814 -8.91 12.39 35.98
C THR A 814 -9.00 13.88 35.65
N VAL A 815 -8.00 14.41 34.96
CA VAL A 815 -7.98 15.80 34.44
C VAL A 815 -7.60 15.79 32.96
N VAL A 816 -8.04 16.79 32.21
CA VAL A 816 -7.61 17.03 30.83
C VAL A 816 -6.77 18.29 30.77
N ILE A 817 -5.56 18.17 30.22
CA ILE A 817 -4.75 19.31 29.83
C ILE A 817 -5.02 19.58 28.36
N THR A 818 -5.41 20.80 28.01
CA THR A 818 -5.60 21.23 26.62
C THR A 818 -4.64 22.36 26.33
N VAL A 819 -3.93 22.31 25.21
CA VAL A 819 -3.09 23.39 24.71
C VAL A 819 -3.72 23.94 23.44
N VAL A 820 -3.82 25.27 23.32
CA VAL A 820 -4.45 25.93 22.17
C VAL A 820 -3.47 26.95 21.60
N ALA A 821 -3.19 26.88 20.30
CA ALA A 821 -2.27 27.80 19.64
C ALA A 821 -2.78 29.25 19.68
N THR A 822 -1.88 30.22 19.78
CA THR A 822 -2.21 31.66 19.90
C THR A 822 -1.39 32.55 18.95
N ASP A 823 -1.95 33.71 18.60
CA ASP A 823 -1.27 34.76 17.85
C ASP A 823 -0.44 35.73 18.72
N GLU A 824 0.19 36.74 18.12
CA GLU A 824 1.02 37.75 18.82
C GLU A 824 0.24 38.60 19.85
N TYR A 825 -1.09 38.49 19.88
CA TYR A 825 -2.00 39.19 20.78
C TYR A 825 -2.70 38.24 21.78
N ASP A 826 -2.22 37.01 21.92
CA ASP A 826 -2.80 35.94 22.74
C ASP A 826 -4.23 35.55 22.31
N VAL A 827 -4.59 35.77 21.04
CA VAL A 827 -5.88 35.32 20.48
C VAL A 827 -5.74 33.89 20.02
N GLU A 828 -6.68 33.03 20.44
CA GLU A 828 -6.66 31.61 20.16
C GLU A 828 -7.04 31.28 18.72
N TYR A 829 -6.25 30.39 18.12
CA TYR A 829 -6.59 29.67 16.91
C TYR A 829 -7.49 28.46 17.23
N SER A 830 -8.00 27.80 16.19
CA SER A 830 -8.73 26.54 16.34
C SER A 830 -7.83 25.32 16.53
N ALA A 831 -6.50 25.48 16.41
CA ALA A 831 -5.55 24.41 16.59
C ALA A 831 -5.32 24.14 18.08
N GLU A 832 -5.63 22.93 18.52
CA GLU A 832 -5.48 22.47 19.89
C GLU A 832 -4.98 21.03 19.96
N ASP A 833 -4.37 20.68 21.08
CA ASP A 833 -3.99 19.32 21.44
C ASP A 833 -4.34 19.07 22.91
N SER A 834 -4.53 17.82 23.30
CA SER A 834 -4.91 17.50 24.68
C SER A 834 -4.38 16.15 25.16
N VAL A 835 -4.07 16.09 26.46
CA VAL A 835 -3.71 14.86 27.16
C VAL A 835 -4.55 14.69 28.41
N THR A 836 -5.00 13.48 28.65
CA THR A 836 -5.75 13.07 29.84
C THR A 836 -4.79 12.50 30.87
N LEU A 837 -4.80 12.97 32.11
CA LEU A 837 -3.94 12.47 33.18
C LEU A 837 -4.74 11.88 34.34
N THR A 838 -4.17 10.87 35.01
CA THR A 838 -4.74 10.26 36.22
C THR A 838 -4.05 10.83 37.46
N VAL A 839 -4.76 11.64 38.25
CA VAL A 839 -4.24 12.20 39.50
C VAL A 839 -4.48 11.21 40.65
N VAL A 840 -3.41 10.78 41.34
CA VAL A 840 -3.42 9.78 42.42
C VAL A 840 -2.87 10.34 43.74
N GLU A 841 -3.21 9.73 44.88
CA GLU A 841 -2.77 10.21 46.22
C GLU A 841 -1.27 9.97 46.50
N GLU A 842 -0.64 8.97 45.87
CA GLU A 842 0.78 8.61 45.97
C GLU A 842 1.16 7.82 44.71
N VAL A 843 2.19 8.24 43.97
CA VAL A 843 2.72 7.47 42.84
C VAL A 843 3.67 6.42 43.42
N VAL A 844 3.32 5.14 43.28
CA VAL A 844 4.16 4.05 43.79
C VAL A 844 5.21 3.70 42.74
N GLU A 845 6.40 4.27 42.88
CA GLU A 845 7.58 3.85 42.09
C GLU A 845 7.79 2.33 42.23
N PRO A 846 7.86 1.56 41.14
CA PRO A 846 8.06 0.12 41.21
C PRO A 846 9.45 -0.18 41.79
N VAL A 847 9.49 -0.87 42.93
CA VAL A 847 10.74 -1.38 43.51
C VAL A 847 11.22 -2.56 42.66
N PRO A 848 12.48 -2.60 42.20
CA PRO A 848 13.02 -3.73 41.45
C PRO A 848 12.85 -5.04 42.23
N SER A 849 12.32 -6.09 41.59
CA SER A 849 12.21 -7.41 42.21
C SER A 849 13.58 -8.07 42.31
N THR A 850 13.89 -8.72 43.44
CA THR A 850 15.11 -9.54 43.57
C THR A 850 15.15 -10.71 42.58
N ASP A 851 13.98 -11.13 42.06
CA ASP A 851 13.88 -12.21 41.07
C ASP A 851 14.43 -11.82 39.69
N ASP A 852 14.56 -10.52 39.42
CA ASP A 852 15.04 -9.99 38.15
C ASP A 852 16.57 -9.79 38.12
N ILE A 853 17.25 -10.00 39.25
CA ILE A 853 18.71 -9.84 39.37
C ILE A 853 19.37 -11.21 39.46
N THR A 854 20.36 -11.45 38.60
CA THR A 854 21.12 -12.71 38.61
C THR A 854 22.56 -12.49 39.04
N CYS A 855 23.12 -13.44 39.79
CA CYS A 855 24.55 -13.48 40.11
C CYS A 855 25.18 -14.81 39.67
N GLU A 856 26.12 -14.76 38.74
CA GLU A 856 26.77 -15.95 38.18
C GLU A 856 28.28 -15.97 38.45
N ILE A 857 28.82 -17.14 38.80
CA ILE A 857 30.27 -17.36 38.99
C ILE A 857 30.79 -18.22 37.83
N THR A 858 31.50 -17.59 36.88
CA THR A 858 31.89 -18.24 35.63
C THR A 858 33.30 -18.85 35.62
N SER A 859 34.19 -18.43 36.52
CA SER A 859 35.53 -19.03 36.65
C SER A 859 36.02 -19.16 38.10
N VAL A 860 36.45 -20.38 38.41
CA VAL A 860 37.00 -20.80 39.72
C VAL A 860 38.31 -21.53 39.50
N ASP A 861 39.42 -20.96 39.99
CA ASP A 861 40.75 -21.55 39.94
C ASP A 861 41.22 -21.91 41.36
N THR A 862 41.50 -23.19 41.61
CA THR A 862 41.94 -23.68 42.93
C THR A 862 43.32 -24.33 42.88
N TRP A 863 44.12 -24.15 43.93
CA TRP A 863 45.40 -24.84 44.13
C TRP A 863 45.62 -25.10 45.62
N ASN A 864 46.42 -26.12 45.99
CA ASN A 864 46.83 -26.47 47.36
C ASN A 864 45.88 -26.03 48.51
N SER A 865 45.99 -24.77 48.95
CA SER A 865 45.20 -24.16 50.02
C SER A 865 44.67 -22.77 49.65
N GLY A 866 44.43 -22.50 48.37
CA GLY A 866 44.09 -21.19 47.82
C GLY A 866 43.17 -21.26 46.60
N PHE A 867 42.35 -20.23 46.41
CA PHE A 867 41.46 -20.11 45.26
C PHE A 867 41.42 -18.69 44.71
N VAL A 868 41.03 -18.54 43.45
CA VAL A 868 40.56 -17.29 42.84
C VAL A 868 39.21 -17.52 42.19
N LEU A 869 38.26 -16.62 42.44
CA LEU A 869 37.04 -16.46 41.66
C LEU A 869 37.24 -15.27 40.71
N ASN A 870 37.36 -15.54 39.42
CA ASN A 870 37.50 -14.52 38.37
C ASN A 870 36.21 -14.55 37.54
N GLY A 871 35.41 -13.50 37.53
CA GLY A 871 34.16 -13.46 36.74
C GLY A 871 32.92 -13.83 37.54
N ILE A 872 32.73 -13.13 38.67
CA ILE A 872 31.44 -13.06 39.35
C ILE A 872 30.70 -11.90 38.71
N THR A 873 29.57 -12.16 38.06
CA THR A 873 28.79 -11.13 37.34
C THR A 873 27.42 -10.97 37.99
N VAL A 874 27.04 -9.72 38.26
CA VAL A 874 25.70 -9.34 38.69
C VAL A 874 25.01 -8.67 37.51
N THR A 875 23.82 -9.14 37.13
CA THR A 875 23.06 -8.66 35.97
C THR A 875 21.66 -8.25 36.40
N ASN A 876 21.24 -7.06 35.98
CA ASN A 876 19.87 -6.58 36.04
C ASN A 876 19.11 -7.06 34.81
N ASN A 877 18.18 -7.99 34.98
CA ASN A 877 17.30 -8.45 33.90
C ASN A 877 15.90 -7.80 34.01
N GLY A 878 15.70 -6.90 34.96
CA GLY A 878 14.45 -6.19 35.17
C GLY A 878 14.32 -4.96 34.28
N SER A 879 13.10 -4.41 34.23
CA SER A 879 12.75 -3.25 33.41
C SER A 879 13.12 -1.90 34.06
N THR A 880 13.70 -1.90 35.26
CA THR A 880 14.08 -0.69 36.02
C THR A 880 15.58 -0.66 36.29
N ASP A 881 16.19 0.53 36.24
CA ASP A 881 17.61 0.72 36.56
C ASP A 881 17.91 0.44 38.05
N ILE A 882 19.09 -0.12 38.35
CA ILE A 882 19.54 -0.42 39.72
C ILE A 882 20.75 0.46 40.05
N GLU A 883 20.71 1.18 41.17
CA GLU A 883 21.77 2.12 41.56
C GLU A 883 22.85 1.49 42.47
N GLU A 884 22.51 0.45 43.24
CA GLU A 884 23.40 -0.26 44.15
C GLU A 884 23.09 -1.76 44.15
N TRP A 885 24.09 -2.61 44.38
CA TRP A 885 23.90 -4.07 44.45
C TRP A 885 24.69 -4.69 45.60
N GLU A 886 24.11 -5.73 46.18
CA GLU A 886 24.71 -6.58 47.20
C GLU A 886 24.37 -8.04 46.91
N VAL A 887 25.37 -8.92 47.01
CA VAL A 887 25.20 -10.36 46.77
C VAL A 887 25.89 -11.18 47.86
N SER A 888 25.33 -12.35 48.14
CA SER A 888 25.86 -13.33 49.07
C SER A 888 26.50 -14.50 48.32
N ILE A 889 27.69 -14.92 48.77
CA ILE A 889 28.43 -16.05 48.21
C ILE A 889 28.64 -17.10 49.30
N GLU A 890 28.15 -18.31 49.03
CA GLU A 890 28.16 -19.45 49.95
C GLU A 890 29.16 -20.51 49.51
N PHE A 891 30.01 -20.95 50.43
CA PHE A 891 31.07 -21.93 50.22
C PHE A 891 30.77 -23.23 50.97
N ASN A 892 31.26 -24.35 50.43
CA ASN A 892 31.15 -25.67 51.07
C ASN A 892 32.21 -25.92 52.17
N GLU A 893 33.20 -25.03 52.28
CA GLU A 893 34.29 -25.07 53.26
C GLU A 893 34.55 -23.67 53.80
N SER A 894 35.09 -23.59 55.03
CA SER A 894 35.44 -22.30 55.63
C SER A 894 36.61 -21.65 54.86
N VAL A 895 36.40 -20.42 54.40
CA VAL A 895 37.36 -19.64 53.62
C VAL A 895 37.88 -18.42 54.39
N SER A 896 39.03 -17.92 53.96
CA SER A 896 39.53 -16.59 54.33
C SER A 896 39.88 -15.82 53.07
N ILE A 897 39.40 -14.58 52.94
CA ILE A 897 39.68 -13.72 51.78
C ILE A 897 40.99 -12.97 51.99
N VAL A 898 41.87 -13.06 50.99
CA VAL A 898 43.17 -12.38 50.95
C VAL A 898 43.05 -11.03 50.27
N SER A 899 42.27 -10.95 49.19
CA SER A 899 41.98 -9.71 48.46
C SER A 899 40.73 -9.85 47.59
N SER A 900 39.99 -8.76 47.40
CA SER A 900 38.92 -8.60 46.40
C SER A 900 39.23 -7.43 45.46
N TRP A 901 38.55 -7.35 44.32
CA TRP A 901 38.55 -6.19 43.43
C TRP A 901 37.17 -5.98 42.84
N SER A 902 36.83 -4.71 42.54
CA SER A 902 35.51 -4.27 42.08
C SER A 902 34.35 -4.61 43.03
N SER A 903 34.65 -4.97 44.29
CA SER A 903 33.66 -5.19 45.35
C SER A 903 34.26 -4.99 46.75
N ASP A 904 33.43 -4.53 47.68
CA ASP A 904 33.71 -4.57 49.11
C ASP A 904 33.21 -5.91 49.68
N VAL A 905 34.07 -6.65 50.39
CA VAL A 905 33.80 -8.03 50.83
C VAL A 905 33.86 -8.17 52.34
N THR A 906 32.81 -8.76 52.93
CA THR A 906 32.75 -9.11 54.35
C THR A 906 32.50 -10.60 54.53
N VAL A 907 33.45 -11.31 55.14
CA VAL A 907 33.34 -12.76 55.41
C VAL A 907 32.58 -13.02 56.70
N SER A 908 31.69 -14.01 56.69
CA SER A 908 30.94 -14.47 57.86
C SER A 908 31.87 -14.97 58.97
N SER A 909 31.38 -14.97 60.20
CA SER A 909 32.19 -15.38 61.36
C SER A 909 32.57 -16.87 61.39
N ASP A 910 31.82 -17.72 60.69
CA ASP A 910 32.12 -19.15 60.52
C ASP A 910 32.94 -19.43 59.24
N GLY A 911 33.06 -18.45 58.36
CA GLY A 911 33.82 -18.48 57.12
C GLY A 911 33.16 -19.27 56.00
N TYR A 912 31.92 -19.71 56.14
CA TYR A 912 31.21 -20.45 55.09
C TYR A 912 30.48 -19.54 54.10
N SER A 913 30.33 -18.24 54.41
CA SER A 913 29.72 -17.29 53.49
C SER A 913 30.39 -15.93 53.53
N LEU A 914 30.09 -15.10 52.53
CA LEU A 914 30.49 -13.70 52.51
C LEU A 914 29.46 -12.86 51.76
N THR A 915 29.40 -11.58 52.10
CA THR A 915 28.64 -10.57 51.37
C THR A 915 29.60 -9.72 50.54
N ALA A 916 29.25 -9.47 49.28
CA ALA A 916 29.97 -8.60 48.36
C ALA A 916 29.04 -7.52 47.82
N SER A 917 29.43 -6.25 47.93
CA SER A 917 28.65 -5.11 47.43
C SER A 917 29.45 -4.20 46.51
N ASN A 918 28.74 -3.34 45.78
CA ASN A 918 29.32 -2.42 44.81
C ASN A 918 30.34 -1.47 45.45
N VAL A 919 31.31 -1.07 44.64
CA VAL A 919 32.17 0.09 44.92
C VAL A 919 31.63 1.32 44.19
N SER A 920 32.17 2.49 44.48
CA SER A 920 31.59 3.77 44.05
C SER A 920 31.45 4.00 42.54
N TYR A 921 32.01 3.15 41.67
CA TYR A 921 31.96 3.31 40.21
C TYR A 921 31.15 2.24 39.48
N ASN A 922 30.65 1.21 40.18
CA ASN A 922 30.00 0.07 39.53
C ASN A 922 28.67 -0.34 40.18
N GLY A 923 28.01 0.57 40.89
CA GLY A 923 26.67 0.36 41.46
C GLY A 923 25.57 0.38 40.41
N TYR A 924 25.64 1.31 39.45
CA TYR A 924 24.63 1.47 38.41
C TYR A 924 24.60 0.31 37.41
N LEU A 925 23.45 -0.35 37.27
CA LEU A 925 23.12 -1.38 36.29
C LEU A 925 21.85 -0.97 35.54
N SER A 926 21.95 -0.67 34.25
CA SER A 926 20.80 -0.33 33.43
C SER A 926 19.79 -1.49 33.37
N ALA A 927 18.51 -1.17 33.17
CA ALA A 927 17.45 -2.12 32.87
C ALA A 927 17.81 -3.00 31.66
N ASN A 928 17.13 -4.14 31.53
CA ASN A 928 17.17 -5.04 30.37
C ASN A 928 18.60 -5.52 30.01
N GLY A 929 19.39 -5.93 31.00
CA GLY A 929 20.66 -6.64 30.81
C GLY A 929 21.93 -5.90 31.27
N GLY A 930 21.80 -4.75 31.93
CA GLY A 930 22.93 -4.05 32.54
C GLY A 930 23.66 -4.93 33.55
N ASN A 931 24.99 -5.01 33.46
CA ASN A 931 25.77 -5.92 34.31
C ASN A 931 27.13 -5.36 34.73
N THR A 932 27.68 -5.96 35.78
CA THR A 932 29.01 -5.65 36.31
C THR A 932 29.70 -6.92 36.79
N SER A 933 31.04 -6.92 36.76
CA SER A 933 31.82 -8.07 37.22
C SER A 933 32.84 -7.71 38.29
N PHE A 934 32.99 -8.61 39.26
CA PHE A 934 34.00 -8.53 40.32
C PHE A 934 34.69 -9.90 40.54
N GLY A 935 35.66 -9.92 41.45
CA GLY A 935 36.36 -11.15 41.78
C GLY A 935 37.15 -11.08 43.08
N MET A 936 37.66 -12.23 43.51
CA MET A 936 38.37 -12.36 44.78
C MET A 936 39.34 -13.54 44.83
N GLN A 937 40.32 -13.42 45.72
CA GLN A 937 41.29 -14.46 46.03
C GLN A 937 41.25 -14.79 47.52
N GLY A 938 41.25 -16.09 47.86
CA GLY A 938 41.19 -16.56 49.25
C GLY A 938 41.97 -17.86 49.51
N SER A 939 41.86 -18.36 50.73
CA SER A 939 42.46 -19.61 51.21
C SER A 939 41.44 -20.48 51.94
N TYR A 940 41.64 -21.81 51.92
CA TYR A 940 40.80 -22.82 52.57
C TYR A 940 41.65 -24.00 53.08
N ASP A 941 41.13 -24.75 54.06
CA ASP A 941 41.84 -25.89 54.71
C ASP A 941 41.36 -27.28 54.22
N GLY A 942 40.33 -27.33 53.37
CA GLY A 942 39.64 -28.56 52.90
C GLY A 942 39.68 -28.78 51.37
N GLU A 943 38.56 -29.18 50.77
CA GLU A 943 38.32 -29.18 49.31
C GLU A 943 37.16 -28.24 48.99
N ILE A 944 37.39 -27.23 48.15
CA ILE A 944 36.38 -26.23 47.78
C ILE A 944 35.70 -26.61 46.47
N THR A 945 34.37 -26.51 46.41
CA THR A 945 33.59 -26.59 45.16
C THR A 945 33.25 -25.18 44.68
N THR A 946 32.73 -25.04 43.45
CA THR A 946 32.20 -23.77 42.97
C THR A 946 31.14 -23.25 43.96
N PRO A 947 31.32 -22.05 44.55
CA PRO A 947 30.36 -21.48 45.48
C PRO A 947 29.08 -21.05 44.75
N THR A 948 27.98 -20.87 45.47
CA THR A 948 26.75 -20.31 44.92
C THR A 948 26.69 -18.82 45.21
N CYS A 949 26.22 -18.02 44.24
CA CYS A 949 25.97 -16.61 44.42
C CYS A 949 24.45 -16.34 44.37
N SER A 950 23.94 -15.52 45.28
CA SER A 950 22.55 -15.08 45.32
C SER A 950 22.48 -13.60 45.65
N VAL A 951 21.46 -12.92 45.14
CA VAL A 951 21.19 -11.50 45.41
C VAL A 951 20.48 -11.37 46.77
N GLU A 952 20.82 -10.35 47.56
CA GLU A 952 20.20 -10.08 48.88
C GLU A 952 19.16 -8.95 48.84
#